data_AF-A0A1J1IXZ0-F1
#
_entry.id   AF-A0A1J1IXZ0-F1
#
_cell.length_a   1.000
_cell.length_b   1.000
_cell.length_c   1.000
_cell.angle_alpha   90.00
_cell.angle_beta   90.00
_cell.angle_gamma   90.00
#
_symmetry.space_group_name_H-M   'P 1'
#
loop_
_entity.id
_entity.type
_entity.pdbx_description
1 polymer ?
#
loop_
_entity_poly.entity_id
_entity_poly.type
_entity_poly.pdbx_seq_one_letter_code
_entity_poly.pdbx_strand_id
1 'polypeptide(L)'
;MLPVRIISRTLKPTLNSNFAFNIKRNLSITAVRRMPFAKHEIVPDVIPVAPKNIVKVDYASGVSPALGNVLTPTQVKDQPKVEWDADPNSYYALCMTDPDAPSRKTHEYREWHHWLVGNIPGKAIEKGEVLSEYVGSGPPPDTGLHRYVFLVYKQPGKLTFTEPRLTNRSADNRGCFKIQKFAEIYKLELVEFNHPFPEFTIKYKIFNIMRITVTTLADLTFTLEVPEDLELENFKAFCEVESGLPANEIVILHNNRPLTDNKKGLNSYGLKDGDLVSLQHISAVTNRSTQDPSSGGRTQPFSGLDFSGIQVPQSGPSTPSRAPPLSVGMRDDPAMIRDMLLANPDQLALLQQNNPALADAVLSGSLDNFATVLRRQFAEKQQAEQQKMKLMSASPFDSEAQRLIAEEIRKKNIEANMEAAIEYNPETFGTVIMLYINCKVNGHPVKAFIDSGAQATIMSSAAAERCNIMRLVDTRWAGIAKGVGVQRIIGRIHMVQIQIENDYLTSSFSVLEQQPMDMLLGLDMLKRHQCSIDLKNNMLLIGTTGSTTPFLTEAELPDCARLTGSPEEEKRALEESAKLTEELEIKAALEKSAKESGATPSGPSPSTSTITSNPTTDNKNRVLPSDKFTESDVTELMKNGFTRPNVIEELRKFNGDKTQALAALFAKSIVF
;
A
#
# COMPACT_ATOMS: atom_id res chain seq x y z
N MET A 1 -64.56 29.36 27.86
CA MET A 1 -63.27 29.92 28.31
C MET A 1 -62.21 28.83 28.21
N LEU A 2 -60.99 29.18 27.77
CA LEU A 2 -59.72 28.44 27.92
C LEU A 2 -59.58 27.01 27.33
N PRO A 3 -58.36 26.58 26.94
CA PRO A 3 -58.10 25.28 26.29
C PRO A 3 -57.53 24.20 27.24
N VAL A 4 -57.42 22.96 26.76
CA VAL A 4 -56.77 21.83 27.45
C VAL A 4 -55.65 21.24 26.57
N ARG A 5 -54.56 20.78 27.21
CA ARG A 5 -53.36 20.21 26.55
C ARG A 5 -53.58 18.79 26.04
N ILE A 6 -52.84 18.42 24.98
CA ILE A 6 -52.56 17.03 24.61
C ILE A 6 -51.04 16.79 24.81
N ILE A 7 -50.67 15.60 25.31
CA ILE A 7 -49.29 15.16 25.49
C ILE A 7 -49.04 13.97 24.57
N SER A 8 -47.97 14.02 23.77
CA SER A 8 -47.49 12.88 22.98
C SER A 8 -46.37 12.14 23.71
N ARG A 9 -46.33 10.81 23.59
CA ARG A 9 -45.22 9.93 24.03
C ARG A 9 -44.78 9.08 22.85
N THR A 10 -43.55 9.26 22.39
CA THR A 10 -42.90 8.36 21.42
C THR A 10 -42.17 7.22 22.13
N LEU A 11 -42.34 6.00 21.62
CA LEU A 11 -41.62 4.80 22.05
C LEU A 11 -40.37 4.59 21.19
N LYS A 12 -39.27 4.14 21.80
CA LYS A 12 -38.07 3.66 21.09
C LYS A 12 -38.08 2.13 21.02
N PRO A 13 -37.80 1.52 19.85
CA PRO A 13 -37.49 0.09 19.79
C PRO A 13 -36.02 -0.16 20.19
N THR A 14 -35.77 -1.15 21.03
CA THR A 14 -34.41 -1.59 21.42
C THR A 14 -33.96 -2.75 20.54
N LEU A 15 -33.07 -2.50 19.58
CA LEU A 15 -32.36 -3.56 18.85
C LEU A 15 -31.26 -4.19 19.73
N ASN A 16 -31.16 -5.50 19.68
CA ASN A 16 -30.30 -6.27 20.60
C ASN A 16 -28.80 -6.08 20.28
N SER A 17 -28.04 -5.57 21.26
CA SER A 17 -26.62 -5.20 21.11
C SER A 17 -25.74 -6.32 20.55
N ASN A 18 -26.01 -7.56 20.95
CA ASN A 18 -25.24 -8.75 20.57
C ASN A 18 -25.27 -9.05 19.06
N PHE A 19 -26.29 -8.60 18.32
CA PHE A 19 -26.35 -8.81 16.87
C PHE A 19 -25.47 -7.80 16.11
N ALA A 20 -25.60 -6.51 16.46
CA ALA A 20 -24.76 -5.45 15.93
C ALA A 20 -23.27 -5.64 16.27
N PHE A 21 -22.96 -6.17 17.46
CA PHE A 21 -21.58 -6.47 17.87
C PHE A 21 -20.91 -7.52 16.98
N ASN A 22 -21.62 -8.61 16.63
CA ASN A 22 -21.07 -9.65 15.76
C ASN A 22 -20.87 -9.18 14.31
N ILE A 23 -21.81 -8.40 13.76
CA ILE A 23 -21.67 -7.82 12.42
C ILE A 23 -20.47 -6.85 12.36
N LYS A 24 -20.36 -5.93 13.33
CA LYS A 24 -19.20 -5.00 13.41
C LYS A 24 -17.87 -5.74 13.57
N ARG A 25 -17.85 -6.85 14.34
CA ARG A 25 -16.64 -7.69 14.49
C ARG A 25 -16.21 -8.34 13.17
N ASN A 26 -17.14 -8.90 12.39
CA ASN A 26 -16.81 -9.56 11.13
C ASN A 26 -16.39 -8.57 10.02
N LEU A 27 -17.02 -7.39 9.93
CA LEU A 27 -16.58 -6.33 9.01
C LEU A 27 -15.16 -5.84 9.36
N SER A 28 -14.91 -5.57 10.64
CA SER A 28 -13.59 -5.12 11.13
C SER A 28 -12.48 -6.14 10.82
N ILE A 29 -12.71 -7.42 11.09
CA ILE A 29 -11.77 -8.51 10.75
C ILE A 29 -11.46 -8.53 9.24
N THR A 30 -12.47 -8.40 8.38
CA THR A 30 -12.28 -8.45 6.92
C THR A 30 -11.48 -7.25 6.39
N ALA A 31 -11.69 -6.05 6.97
CA ALA A 31 -10.91 -4.86 6.62
C ALA A 31 -9.44 -4.98 7.08
N VAL A 32 -9.21 -5.39 8.33
CA VAL A 32 -7.87 -5.57 8.91
C VAL A 32 -7.04 -6.59 8.13
N ARG A 33 -7.65 -7.71 7.69
CA ARG A 33 -6.97 -8.73 6.88
C ARG A 33 -6.49 -8.25 5.52
N ARG A 34 -7.19 -7.30 4.90
CA ARG A 34 -6.84 -6.77 3.57
C ARG A 34 -5.73 -5.71 3.62
N MET A 35 -5.59 -4.99 4.75
CA MET A 35 -4.59 -3.92 4.87
C MET A 35 -3.14 -4.36 4.55
N PRO A 36 -2.62 -5.52 5.01
CA PRO A 36 -1.23 -5.90 4.74
C PRO A 36 -0.93 -6.24 3.28
N PHE A 37 -1.90 -6.81 2.53
CA PHE A 37 -1.75 -7.05 1.10
C PHE A 37 -1.55 -5.75 0.31
N ALA A 38 -2.27 -4.68 0.67
CA ALA A 38 -2.10 -3.35 0.09
C ALA A 38 -0.84 -2.62 0.62
N LYS A 39 -0.61 -2.63 1.94
CA LYS A 39 0.57 -2.05 2.61
C LYS A 39 1.90 -2.66 2.12
N HIS A 40 1.85 -3.84 1.51
CA HIS A 40 3.01 -4.53 0.96
C HIS A 40 2.93 -4.70 -0.56
N GLU A 41 2.01 -3.98 -1.22
CA GLU A 41 1.84 -3.89 -2.67
C GLU A 41 1.60 -5.24 -3.38
N ILE A 42 1.28 -6.31 -2.63
CA ILE A 42 0.94 -7.64 -3.16
C ILE A 42 -0.30 -7.57 -4.05
N VAL A 43 -1.24 -6.71 -3.65
CA VAL A 43 -2.14 -6.02 -4.56
C VAL A 43 -1.52 -4.66 -4.85
N PRO A 44 -1.19 -4.30 -6.10
CA PRO A 44 -1.51 -5.01 -7.35
C PRO A 44 -0.37 -5.89 -7.91
N ASP A 45 0.81 -5.99 -7.29
CA ASP A 45 2.02 -6.57 -7.94
C ASP A 45 1.91 -8.05 -8.33
N VAL A 46 1.08 -8.83 -7.62
CA VAL A 46 1.02 -10.30 -7.71
C VAL A 46 -0.40 -10.80 -7.97
N ILE A 47 -1.39 -10.17 -7.33
CA ILE A 47 -2.81 -10.52 -7.45
C ILE A 47 -3.67 -9.25 -7.55
N PRO A 48 -4.75 -9.26 -8.37
CA PRO A 48 -5.58 -8.07 -8.57
C PRO A 48 -6.50 -7.75 -7.38
N VAL A 49 -6.79 -8.74 -6.53
CA VAL A 49 -7.69 -8.60 -5.36
C VAL A 49 -7.12 -9.42 -4.20
N ALA A 50 -7.09 -8.84 -3.00
CA ALA A 50 -6.63 -9.54 -1.79
C ALA A 50 -7.63 -10.63 -1.37
N PRO A 51 -7.15 -11.85 -1.02
CA PRO A 51 -8.03 -12.94 -0.62
C PRO A 51 -8.80 -12.59 0.66
N LYS A 52 -10.02 -13.12 0.81
CA LYS A 52 -10.85 -12.92 2.02
C LYS A 52 -10.31 -13.67 3.23
N ASN A 53 -9.60 -14.77 3.01
CA ASN A 53 -9.04 -15.65 4.03
C ASN A 53 -7.61 -16.04 3.69
N ILE A 54 -6.97 -16.78 4.59
CA ILE A 54 -5.52 -16.81 4.65
C ILE A 54 -5.03 -18.19 5.09
N VAL A 55 -3.93 -18.62 4.49
CA VAL A 55 -3.37 -19.96 4.56
C VAL A 55 -2.32 -20.01 5.67
N LYS A 56 -2.42 -20.97 6.59
CA LYS A 56 -1.46 -21.17 7.66
C LYS A 56 -0.17 -21.77 7.13
N VAL A 57 0.97 -21.21 7.53
CA VAL A 57 2.31 -21.67 7.16
C VAL A 57 3.15 -21.79 8.44
N ASP A 58 3.71 -22.96 8.71
CA ASP A 58 4.61 -23.20 9.84
C ASP A 58 5.90 -23.86 9.34
N TYR A 59 7.06 -23.32 9.71
CA TYR A 59 8.36 -23.92 9.41
C TYR A 59 8.83 -24.84 10.54
N ALA A 60 9.57 -25.89 10.20
CA ALA A 60 10.15 -26.84 11.17
C ALA A 60 11.15 -26.18 12.15
N SER A 61 11.66 -24.99 11.81
CA SER A 61 12.48 -24.11 12.65
C SER A 61 11.69 -23.39 13.75
N GLY A 62 10.38 -23.63 13.88
CA GLY A 62 9.53 -23.03 14.92
C GLY A 62 8.98 -21.65 14.59
N VAL A 63 9.28 -21.09 13.40
CA VAL A 63 8.72 -19.81 12.95
C VAL A 63 7.51 -20.00 12.03
N SER A 64 6.53 -19.11 12.17
CA SER A 64 5.41 -18.97 11.23
C SER A 64 5.43 -17.54 10.66
N PRO A 65 5.20 -17.34 9.35
CA PRO A 65 5.02 -15.99 8.82
C PRO A 65 3.77 -15.30 9.39
N ALA A 66 3.78 -13.97 9.47
CA ALA A 66 2.76 -13.17 10.13
C ALA A 66 2.73 -11.74 9.55
N LEU A 67 1.77 -11.46 8.66
CA LEU A 67 1.46 -10.16 8.02
C LEU A 67 2.63 -9.16 7.82
N GLY A 68 3.76 -9.62 7.27
CA GLY A 68 4.92 -8.79 6.95
C GLY A 68 6.09 -8.89 7.93
N ASN A 69 6.09 -9.87 8.84
CA ASN A 69 7.24 -10.17 9.67
C ASN A 69 8.47 -10.59 8.84
N VAL A 70 9.64 -10.35 9.44
CA VAL A 70 10.95 -10.76 8.93
C VAL A 70 11.26 -12.16 9.44
N LEU A 71 11.57 -13.06 8.50
CA LEU A 71 12.25 -14.32 8.75
C LEU A 71 13.64 -14.29 8.08
N THR A 72 14.50 -15.26 8.35
CA THR A 72 15.82 -15.40 7.70
C THR A 72 15.85 -16.57 6.71
N PRO A 73 16.72 -16.54 5.67
CA PRO A 73 16.95 -17.68 4.78
C PRO A 73 17.18 -19.01 5.52
N THR A 74 17.95 -18.99 6.61
CA THR A 74 18.22 -20.17 7.45
C THR A 74 16.97 -20.73 8.11
N GLN A 75 16.05 -19.88 8.58
CA GLN A 75 14.78 -20.29 9.18
C GLN A 75 13.82 -20.92 8.16
N VAL A 76 13.89 -20.51 6.89
CA VAL A 76 12.96 -20.94 5.82
C VAL A 76 13.61 -21.83 4.75
N LYS A 77 14.79 -22.37 5.04
CA LYS A 77 15.56 -23.23 4.13
C LYS A 77 14.81 -24.51 3.72
N ASP A 78 14.04 -25.06 4.66
CA ASP A 78 13.29 -26.30 4.51
C ASP A 78 11.82 -26.01 4.16
N GLN A 79 11.16 -26.96 3.48
CA GLN A 79 9.75 -26.81 3.08
C GLN A 79 8.84 -26.67 4.31
N PRO A 80 7.96 -25.66 4.37
CA PRO A 80 7.03 -25.50 5.49
C PRO A 80 5.87 -26.49 5.43
N LYS A 81 5.24 -26.71 6.59
CA LYS A 81 3.89 -27.25 6.66
C LYS A 81 2.92 -26.12 6.27
N VAL A 82 1.97 -26.42 5.38
CA VAL A 82 0.96 -25.45 4.93
C VAL A 82 -0.43 -26.04 5.15
N GLU A 83 -1.35 -25.27 5.74
CA GLU A 83 -2.71 -25.70 6.06
C GLU A 83 -3.74 -24.63 5.68
N TRP A 84 -4.81 -25.04 5.02
CA TRP A 84 -6.02 -24.25 4.82
C TRP A 84 -7.23 -25.05 5.29
N ASP A 85 -8.35 -24.37 5.55
CA ASP A 85 -9.67 -24.99 5.46
C ASP A 85 -9.83 -25.54 4.04
N ALA A 86 -10.51 -26.66 3.81
CA ALA A 86 -10.53 -27.29 2.49
C ALA A 86 -11.71 -28.24 2.32
N ASP A 87 -12.39 -28.15 1.17
CA ASP A 87 -13.35 -29.17 0.75
C ASP A 87 -12.57 -30.46 0.41
N PRO A 88 -12.79 -31.58 1.12
CA PRO A 88 -12.07 -32.83 0.90
C PRO A 88 -12.24 -33.43 -0.51
N ASN A 89 -13.29 -33.02 -1.23
CA ASN A 89 -13.62 -33.51 -2.58
C ASN A 89 -13.06 -32.62 -3.70
N SER A 90 -12.54 -31.44 -3.34
CA SER A 90 -11.97 -30.48 -4.30
C SER A 90 -10.46 -30.67 -4.46
N TYR A 91 -9.96 -30.25 -5.63
CA TYR A 91 -8.53 -30.16 -5.90
C TYR A 91 -8.05 -28.72 -5.74
N TYR A 92 -6.80 -28.56 -5.32
CA TYR A 92 -6.17 -27.26 -5.05
C TYR A 92 -4.78 -27.17 -5.69
N ALA A 93 -4.34 -25.94 -5.94
CA ALA A 93 -2.97 -25.61 -6.35
C ALA A 93 -2.36 -24.62 -5.33
N LEU A 94 -1.11 -24.86 -4.94
CA LEU A 94 -0.32 -24.07 -4.01
C LEU A 94 0.89 -23.48 -4.74
N CYS A 95 1.11 -22.18 -4.59
CA CYS A 95 2.29 -21.47 -5.09
C CYS A 95 2.96 -20.67 -3.97
N MET A 96 4.29 -20.61 -3.99
CA MET A 96 5.11 -19.64 -3.26
C MET A 96 5.88 -18.82 -4.29
N THR A 97 5.73 -17.50 -4.30
CA THR A 97 6.27 -16.62 -5.35
C THR A 97 6.95 -15.37 -4.79
N ASP A 98 8.06 -14.95 -5.41
CA ASP A 98 8.84 -13.74 -5.08
C ASP A 98 8.70 -12.70 -6.21
N PRO A 99 7.94 -11.60 -6.00
CA PRO A 99 7.80 -10.53 -6.99
C PRO A 99 8.96 -9.54 -7.01
N ASP A 100 9.95 -9.68 -6.13
CA ASP A 100 11.06 -8.77 -5.95
C ASP A 100 12.37 -9.27 -6.58
N ALA A 101 12.37 -10.42 -7.25
CA ALA A 101 13.57 -10.93 -7.93
C ALA A 101 14.00 -10.08 -9.15
N PRO A 102 15.30 -9.76 -9.33
CA PRO A 102 16.43 -9.98 -8.41
C PRO A 102 16.54 -8.87 -7.34
N SER A 103 15.93 -7.71 -7.54
CA SER A 103 15.73 -6.71 -6.47
C SER A 103 14.40 -5.98 -6.63
N ARG A 104 13.83 -5.50 -5.51
CA ARG A 104 12.62 -4.65 -5.48
C ARG A 104 12.79 -3.26 -6.14
N LYS A 105 13.98 -2.96 -6.70
CA LYS A 105 14.23 -1.78 -7.53
C LYS A 105 14.17 -2.11 -9.03
N THR A 106 14.57 -3.31 -9.43
CA THR A 106 14.79 -3.68 -10.84
C THR A 106 13.74 -4.66 -11.38
N HIS A 107 13.21 -5.56 -10.56
CA HIS A 107 12.12 -6.49 -10.91
C HIS A 107 12.35 -7.36 -12.18
N GLU A 108 13.59 -7.49 -12.64
CA GLU A 108 13.96 -8.13 -13.92
C GLU A 108 13.46 -9.58 -14.06
N TYR A 109 13.37 -10.31 -12.93
CA TYR A 109 12.89 -11.70 -12.89
C TYR A 109 11.54 -11.85 -12.20
N ARG A 110 10.80 -10.74 -11.99
CA ARG A 110 9.47 -10.76 -11.36
C ARG A 110 8.50 -11.61 -12.21
N GLU A 111 7.88 -12.67 -11.70
CA GLU A 111 8.03 -13.28 -10.38
C GLU A 111 8.97 -14.49 -10.44
N TRP A 112 9.62 -14.83 -9.33
CA TRP A 112 10.41 -16.06 -9.19
C TRP A 112 9.63 -17.07 -8.32
N HIS A 113 9.20 -18.21 -8.87
CA HIS A 113 8.36 -19.16 -8.13
C HIS A 113 9.18 -20.18 -7.33
N HIS A 114 9.22 -19.97 -6.02
CA HIS A 114 9.94 -20.80 -5.04
C HIS A 114 9.35 -22.21 -4.88
N TRP A 115 8.04 -22.36 -5.03
CA TRP A 115 7.35 -23.64 -4.93
C TRP A 115 6.07 -23.60 -5.75
N LEU A 116 5.74 -24.69 -6.45
CA LEU A 116 4.48 -24.83 -7.17
C LEU A 116 4.01 -26.29 -7.16
N VAL A 117 2.81 -26.54 -6.63
CA VAL A 117 2.20 -27.87 -6.52
C VAL A 117 0.75 -27.77 -6.98
N GLY A 118 0.37 -28.52 -8.00
CA GLY A 118 -1.01 -28.64 -8.47
C GLY A 118 -1.68 -29.92 -7.96
N ASN A 119 -2.94 -30.13 -8.34
CA ASN A 119 -3.68 -31.38 -8.13
C ASN A 119 -3.71 -31.90 -6.68
N ILE A 120 -3.60 -31.01 -5.68
CA ILE A 120 -3.64 -31.35 -4.25
C ILE A 120 -5.08 -31.77 -3.87
N PRO A 121 -5.34 -33.00 -3.41
CA PRO A 121 -6.68 -33.40 -2.98
C PRO A 121 -6.97 -32.85 -1.58
N GLY A 122 -7.97 -31.98 -1.45
CA GLY A 122 -8.27 -31.25 -0.22
C GLY A 122 -7.07 -30.42 0.25
N LYS A 123 -6.41 -30.87 1.32
CA LYS A 123 -5.19 -30.25 1.89
C LYS A 123 -3.98 -31.19 1.96
N ALA A 124 -4.03 -32.32 1.27
CA ALA A 124 -2.97 -33.34 1.29
C ALA A 124 -1.88 -33.00 0.26
N ILE A 125 -1.04 -32.01 0.56
CA ILE A 125 0.03 -31.51 -0.33
C ILE A 125 0.96 -32.63 -0.79
N GLU A 126 1.22 -33.61 0.09
CA GLU A 126 2.05 -34.79 -0.17
C GLU A 126 1.48 -35.75 -1.22
N LYS A 127 0.22 -35.52 -1.65
CA LYS A 127 -0.47 -36.24 -2.74
C LYS A 127 -0.72 -35.36 -3.96
N GLY A 128 -0.27 -34.10 -3.93
CA GLY A 128 -0.29 -33.18 -5.06
C GLY A 128 0.81 -33.49 -6.09
N GLU A 129 0.66 -32.90 -7.26
CA GLU A 129 1.64 -32.95 -8.34
C GLU A 129 2.60 -31.79 -8.22
N VAL A 130 3.85 -32.06 -7.80
CA VAL A 130 4.89 -31.03 -7.67
C VAL A 130 5.32 -30.55 -9.06
N LEU A 131 4.89 -29.35 -9.42
CA LEU A 131 5.24 -28.70 -10.69
C LEU A 131 6.62 -28.05 -10.59
N SER A 132 6.98 -27.54 -9.41
CA SER A 132 8.31 -27.03 -9.11
C SER A 132 8.62 -27.24 -7.64
N GLU A 133 9.69 -27.99 -7.34
CA GLU A 133 10.11 -28.34 -5.98
C GLU A 133 10.41 -27.11 -5.11
N TYR A 134 10.28 -27.24 -3.79
CA TYR A 134 10.54 -26.15 -2.85
C TYR A 134 12.01 -25.71 -2.88
N VAL A 135 12.23 -24.41 -3.05
CA VAL A 135 13.52 -23.72 -2.83
C VAL A 135 13.29 -22.65 -1.78
N GLY A 136 14.10 -22.62 -0.71
CA GLY A 136 13.99 -21.59 0.34
C GLY A 136 14.28 -20.18 -0.17
N SER A 137 13.89 -19.16 0.61
CA SER A 137 14.19 -17.76 0.28
C SER A 137 15.70 -17.51 0.21
N GLY A 138 16.17 -17.00 -0.93
CA GLY A 138 17.59 -16.71 -1.18
C GLY A 138 17.79 -15.38 -1.92
N PRO A 139 17.37 -14.24 -1.33
CA PRO A 139 17.60 -12.93 -1.94
C PRO A 139 19.11 -12.65 -2.02
N PRO A 140 19.63 -12.10 -3.13
CA PRO A 140 21.06 -11.79 -3.24
C PRO A 140 21.50 -10.70 -2.25
N PRO A 141 22.81 -10.59 -1.96
CA PRO A 141 23.34 -9.47 -1.16
C PRO A 141 22.93 -8.10 -1.73
N ASP A 142 22.69 -7.14 -0.82
CA ASP A 142 22.39 -5.73 -1.11
C ASP A 142 21.12 -5.42 -1.95
N THR A 143 20.32 -6.43 -2.33
CA THR A 143 19.06 -6.24 -3.08
C THR A 143 17.91 -5.70 -2.23
N GLY A 144 18.04 -5.80 -0.90
CA GLY A 144 17.10 -5.25 0.08
C GLY A 144 16.07 -6.27 0.57
N LEU A 145 14.83 -5.82 0.77
CA LEU A 145 13.77 -6.67 1.33
C LEU A 145 12.95 -7.32 0.20
N HIS A 146 12.96 -8.65 0.15
CA HIS A 146 12.10 -9.43 -0.74
C HIS A 146 10.80 -9.86 -0.02
N ARG A 147 9.70 -9.84 -0.76
CA ARG A 147 8.39 -10.37 -0.38
C ARG A 147 8.30 -11.82 -0.87
N TYR A 148 7.73 -12.70 -0.06
CA TYR A 148 7.42 -14.07 -0.47
C TYR A 148 5.96 -14.33 -0.20
N VAL A 149 5.20 -14.71 -1.23
CA VAL A 149 3.74 -14.77 -1.19
C VAL A 149 3.31 -16.22 -1.36
N PHE A 150 2.65 -16.76 -0.34
CA PHE A 150 1.94 -18.04 -0.44
C PHE A 150 0.52 -17.79 -0.95
N LEU A 151 0.14 -18.49 -2.01
CA LEU A 151 -1.17 -18.42 -2.65
C LEU A 151 -1.71 -19.83 -2.84
N VAL A 152 -2.95 -20.06 -2.41
CA VAL A 152 -3.68 -21.30 -2.68
C VAL A 152 -4.90 -20.98 -3.51
N TYR A 153 -5.10 -21.75 -4.57
CA TYR A 153 -6.24 -21.68 -5.47
C TYR A 153 -7.03 -22.99 -5.46
N LYS A 154 -8.34 -22.90 -5.58
CA LYS A 154 -9.24 -24.02 -5.86
C LYS A 154 -9.21 -24.29 -7.37
N GLN A 155 -9.07 -25.56 -7.73
CA GLN A 155 -9.18 -26.01 -9.12
C GLN A 155 -10.65 -26.37 -9.44
N PRO A 156 -11.11 -26.20 -10.69
CA PRO A 156 -12.44 -26.67 -11.11
C PRO A 156 -12.56 -28.21 -11.17
N GLY A 157 -11.45 -28.93 -11.01
CA GLY A 157 -11.35 -30.38 -10.99
C GLY A 157 -9.88 -30.82 -10.95
N LYS A 158 -9.59 -32.09 -11.22
CA LYS A 158 -8.21 -32.52 -11.49
C LYS A 158 -7.79 -32.03 -12.88
N LEU A 159 -6.58 -31.48 -12.99
CA LEU A 159 -6.04 -30.84 -14.19
C LEU A 159 -4.81 -31.59 -14.74
N THR A 160 -4.35 -31.19 -15.92
CA THR A 160 -3.07 -31.62 -16.50
C THR A 160 -2.23 -30.38 -16.76
N PHE A 161 -1.09 -30.28 -16.09
CA PHE A 161 -0.22 -29.10 -16.09
C PHE A 161 0.89 -29.21 -17.14
N THR A 162 0.93 -28.28 -18.10
CA THR A 162 1.89 -28.26 -19.21
C THR A 162 3.26 -27.70 -18.86
N GLU A 163 3.40 -27.11 -17.67
CA GLU A 163 4.63 -26.49 -17.19
C GLU A 163 5.73 -27.56 -17.02
N PRO A 164 7.03 -27.21 -17.15
CA PRO A 164 8.12 -28.14 -16.86
C PRO A 164 8.12 -28.54 -15.37
N ARG A 165 8.58 -29.76 -15.06
CA ARG A 165 8.81 -30.21 -13.67
C ARG A 165 10.20 -29.71 -13.22
N LEU A 166 10.23 -28.66 -12.41
CA LEU A 166 11.49 -28.03 -11.96
C LEU A 166 11.97 -28.60 -10.63
N THR A 167 13.26 -28.94 -10.52
CA THR A 167 13.86 -29.42 -9.28
C THR A 167 14.36 -28.26 -8.39
N ASN A 168 14.74 -28.56 -7.15
CA ASN A 168 15.37 -27.61 -6.24
C ASN A 168 16.88 -27.39 -6.48
N ARG A 169 17.42 -27.96 -7.58
CA ARG A 169 18.85 -27.93 -7.93
C ARG A 169 19.20 -27.00 -9.10
N SER A 170 18.23 -26.31 -9.69
CA SER A 170 18.47 -25.25 -10.66
C SER A 170 17.50 -24.08 -10.50
N ALA A 171 17.95 -22.90 -10.94
CA ALA A 171 17.15 -21.68 -11.08
C ALA A 171 16.48 -21.56 -12.47
N ASP A 172 16.77 -22.47 -13.40
CA ASP A 172 16.23 -22.43 -14.76
C ASP A 172 14.69 -22.42 -14.79
N ASN A 173 14.11 -21.53 -15.60
CA ASN A 173 12.66 -21.36 -15.76
C ASN A 173 11.87 -21.00 -14.48
N ARG A 174 12.55 -20.60 -13.40
CA ARG A 174 11.92 -20.13 -12.15
C ARG A 174 11.50 -18.66 -12.20
N GLY A 175 12.30 -17.82 -12.85
CA GLY A 175 12.06 -16.38 -12.98
C GLY A 175 11.07 -16.02 -14.11
N CYS A 176 10.58 -14.78 -14.09
CA CYS A 176 9.60 -14.24 -15.04
C CYS A 176 8.24 -14.97 -15.06
N PHE A 177 7.96 -15.78 -14.03
CA PHE A 177 6.67 -16.42 -13.81
C PHE A 177 5.58 -15.38 -13.53
N LYS A 178 4.32 -15.77 -13.76
CA LYS A 178 3.13 -14.96 -13.48
C LYS A 178 2.03 -15.83 -12.90
N ILE A 179 1.85 -15.82 -11.58
CA ILE A 179 0.84 -16.65 -10.93
C ILE A 179 -0.59 -16.30 -11.40
N GLN A 180 -0.86 -15.03 -11.71
CA GLN A 180 -2.12 -14.61 -12.31
C GLN A 180 -2.37 -15.28 -13.67
N LYS A 181 -1.38 -15.30 -14.59
CA LYS A 181 -1.55 -15.94 -15.90
C LYS A 181 -1.75 -17.45 -15.79
N PHE A 182 -1.04 -18.10 -14.88
CA PHE A 182 -1.23 -19.52 -14.56
C PHE A 182 -2.65 -19.78 -14.05
N ALA A 183 -3.17 -18.94 -13.15
CA ALA A 183 -4.55 -19.03 -12.67
C ALA A 183 -5.58 -18.79 -13.79
N GLU A 184 -5.35 -17.84 -14.69
CA GLU A 184 -6.22 -17.57 -15.84
C GLU A 184 -6.27 -18.76 -16.83
N ILE A 185 -5.12 -19.34 -17.19
CA ILE A 185 -5.00 -20.50 -18.10
C ILE A 185 -5.79 -21.70 -17.57
N TYR A 186 -5.62 -22.02 -16.28
CA TYR A 186 -6.21 -23.20 -15.64
C TYR A 186 -7.57 -22.93 -14.97
N LYS A 187 -8.12 -21.71 -15.09
CA LYS A 187 -9.38 -21.26 -14.48
C LYS A 187 -9.44 -21.50 -12.98
N LEU A 188 -8.36 -21.13 -12.29
CA LEU A 188 -8.17 -21.33 -10.86
C LEU A 188 -8.83 -20.20 -10.05
N GLU A 189 -9.62 -20.56 -9.05
CA GLU A 189 -10.31 -19.62 -8.16
C GLU A 189 -9.45 -19.37 -6.91
N LEU A 190 -9.09 -18.12 -6.62
CA LEU A 190 -8.35 -17.80 -5.38
C LEU A 190 -9.26 -18.05 -4.17
N VAL A 191 -8.79 -18.84 -3.20
CA VAL A 191 -9.69 -19.53 -2.27
C VAL A 191 -10.42 -18.59 -1.29
N GLU A 192 -11.75 -18.73 -1.21
CA GLU A 192 -12.62 -18.04 -0.27
C GLU A 192 -13.31 -19.00 0.72
N PHE A 193 -13.53 -18.54 1.97
CA PHE A 193 -14.07 -19.33 3.09
C PHE A 193 -14.85 -18.44 4.09
N ASN A 194 -15.50 -19.08 5.07
CA ASN A 194 -16.47 -18.45 5.99
C ASN A 194 -16.08 -18.50 7.49
N HIS A 195 -14.82 -18.77 7.87
CA HIS A 195 -14.41 -18.86 9.27
C HIS A 195 -13.21 -17.97 9.68
N PRO A 196 -13.19 -17.45 10.93
CA PRO A 196 -12.23 -16.42 11.35
C PRO A 196 -10.92 -16.99 11.96
N PHE A 197 -9.90 -17.27 11.13
CA PHE A 197 -8.55 -17.63 11.58
C PHE A 197 -7.42 -16.70 11.06
N PRO A 198 -6.27 -16.56 11.77
CA PRO A 198 -5.24 -15.56 11.49
C PRO A 198 -3.91 -16.12 10.91
N GLU A 199 -2.99 -15.35 10.30
CA GLU A 199 -3.11 -14.14 9.46
C GLU A 199 -1.73 -13.85 8.78
N PHE A 200 -1.65 -13.76 7.43
CA PHE A 200 -0.38 -13.89 6.65
C PHE A 200 -0.16 -12.89 5.49
N THR A 201 1.10 -12.44 5.37
CA THR A 201 1.85 -11.84 4.24
C THR A 201 3.34 -11.83 4.74
N ILE A 202 4.38 -11.61 3.92
CA ILE A 202 5.80 -11.65 4.40
C ILE A 202 6.69 -10.55 3.78
N LYS A 203 7.71 -10.10 4.53
CA LYS A 203 8.81 -9.21 4.09
C LYS A 203 10.11 -9.58 4.81
N TYR A 204 11.19 -9.91 4.10
CA TYR A 204 12.44 -10.40 4.71
C TYR A 204 13.48 -9.27 4.85
N LYS A 205 14.23 -9.25 5.96
CA LYS A 205 15.46 -8.44 6.17
C LYS A 205 16.58 -9.40 6.57
N ILE A 206 17.72 -9.34 5.88
CA ILE A 206 18.94 -9.98 6.37
C ILE A 206 19.48 -9.16 7.55
N PHE A 207 19.72 -9.84 8.66
CA PHE A 207 20.59 -9.35 9.73
C PHE A 207 21.98 -9.96 9.54
N ASN A 208 23.04 -9.24 9.91
CA ASN A 208 24.32 -9.91 10.16
C ASN A 208 24.13 -10.81 11.39
N ILE A 209 24.20 -12.12 11.18
CA ILE A 209 24.12 -13.12 12.25
C ILE A 209 25.56 -13.42 12.69
N MET A 210 25.80 -13.34 13.99
CA MET A 210 27.08 -13.66 14.62
C MET A 210 26.91 -14.78 15.64
N ARG A 211 27.89 -15.69 15.71
CA ARG A 211 27.94 -16.78 16.68
C ARG A 211 28.68 -16.31 17.92
N ILE A 212 27.97 -16.24 19.03
CA ILE A 212 28.55 -15.92 20.35
C ILE A 212 28.63 -17.22 21.14
N THR A 213 29.80 -17.50 21.72
CA THR A 213 29.94 -18.60 22.68
C THR A 213 29.68 -18.04 24.09
N VAL A 214 28.78 -18.68 24.83
CA VAL A 214 28.41 -18.33 26.20
C VAL A 214 28.96 -19.41 27.14
N THR A 215 29.69 -19.01 28.18
CA THR A 215 30.22 -19.94 29.19
C THR A 215 29.81 -19.52 30.60
N THR A 216 29.32 -20.47 31.39
CA THR A 216 28.86 -20.25 32.77
C THR A 216 29.99 -20.48 33.78
N LEU A 217 29.81 -20.01 35.03
CA LEU A 217 30.68 -20.39 36.16
C LEU A 217 30.53 -21.87 36.60
N ALA A 218 29.70 -22.66 35.92
CA ALA A 218 29.49 -24.10 36.16
C ALA A 218 29.98 -24.95 34.98
N ASP A 219 30.95 -24.44 34.21
CA ASP A 219 31.58 -25.00 33.00
C ASP A 219 30.63 -25.31 31.81
N LEU A 220 29.31 -25.26 31.99
CA LEU A 220 28.33 -25.31 30.90
C LEU A 220 28.63 -24.20 29.89
N THR A 221 28.85 -24.61 28.63
CA THR A 221 29.24 -23.74 27.53
C THR A 221 28.41 -24.09 26.29
N PHE A 222 27.81 -23.09 25.66
CA PHE A 222 26.90 -23.23 24.50
C PHE A 222 27.12 -22.09 23.50
N THR A 223 26.68 -22.26 22.25
CA THR A 223 26.84 -21.25 21.19
C THR A 223 25.48 -20.78 20.69
N LEU A 224 25.28 -19.46 20.66
CA LEU A 224 24.07 -18.82 20.15
C LEU A 224 24.36 -18.11 18.82
N GLU A 225 23.57 -18.39 17.78
CA GLU A 225 23.59 -17.62 16.52
C GLU A 225 22.58 -16.46 16.62
N VAL A 226 23.06 -15.22 16.72
CA VAL A 226 22.22 -14.05 17.04
C VAL A 226 22.51 -12.84 16.13
N PRO A 227 21.52 -11.96 15.87
CA PRO A 227 21.76 -10.69 15.17
C PRO A 227 22.75 -9.78 15.91
N GLU A 228 23.61 -9.09 15.15
CA GLU A 228 24.49 -8.03 15.68
C GLU A 228 23.73 -6.92 16.43
N ASP A 229 22.53 -6.55 15.98
CA ASP A 229 21.70 -5.49 16.55
C ASP A 229 20.68 -5.99 17.62
N LEU A 230 20.76 -7.26 18.04
CA LEU A 230 19.87 -7.84 19.05
C LEU A 230 19.96 -7.08 20.39
N GLU A 231 18.83 -6.71 20.98
CA GLU A 231 18.78 -6.12 22.33
C GLU A 231 19.30 -7.11 23.39
N LEU A 232 20.10 -6.62 24.34
CA LEU A 232 20.65 -7.42 25.45
C LEU A 232 19.57 -8.16 26.26
N GLU A 233 18.37 -7.59 26.41
CA GLU A 233 17.23 -8.25 27.05
C GLU A 233 16.85 -9.58 26.37
N ASN A 234 16.75 -9.55 25.04
CA ASN A 234 16.43 -10.73 24.24
C ASN A 234 17.60 -11.74 24.24
N PHE A 235 18.85 -11.25 24.26
CA PHE A 235 20.03 -12.11 24.41
C PHE A 235 20.03 -12.87 25.76
N LYS A 236 19.65 -12.20 26.86
CA LYS A 236 19.46 -12.87 28.17
C LYS A 236 18.35 -13.91 28.13
N ALA A 237 17.25 -13.67 27.41
CA ALA A 237 16.18 -14.66 27.23
C ALA A 237 16.65 -15.92 26.47
N PHE A 238 17.51 -15.78 25.46
CA PHE A 238 18.16 -16.96 24.83
C PHE A 238 19.11 -17.68 25.80
N CYS A 239 19.87 -16.94 26.61
CA CYS A 239 20.69 -17.53 27.66
C CYS A 239 19.87 -18.26 28.74
N GLU A 240 18.66 -17.79 29.07
CA GLU A 240 17.74 -18.45 30.01
C GLU A 240 17.29 -19.82 29.49
N VAL A 241 16.92 -19.92 28.21
CA VAL A 241 16.49 -21.19 27.59
C VAL A 241 17.61 -22.25 27.60
N GLU A 242 18.84 -21.86 27.30
CA GLU A 242 19.98 -22.80 27.23
C GLU A 242 20.63 -23.12 28.60
N SER A 243 20.62 -22.17 29.55
CA SER A 243 21.25 -22.35 30.88
C SER A 243 20.30 -22.76 32.00
N GLY A 244 18.98 -22.60 31.82
CA GLY A 244 17.97 -22.83 32.85
C GLY A 244 17.98 -21.82 34.01
N LEU A 245 18.74 -20.73 33.88
CA LEU A 245 18.80 -19.62 34.85
C LEU A 245 17.91 -18.47 34.36
N PRO A 246 17.07 -17.84 35.20
CA PRO A 246 16.09 -16.87 34.70
C PRO A 246 16.75 -15.53 34.34
N ALA A 247 16.31 -14.88 33.26
CA ALA A 247 16.98 -13.72 32.64
C ALA A 247 17.11 -12.48 33.54
N ASN A 248 16.29 -12.37 34.60
CA ASN A 248 16.39 -11.34 35.64
C ASN A 248 17.53 -11.59 36.66
N GLU A 249 18.00 -12.83 36.79
CA GLU A 249 19.09 -13.24 37.67
C GLU A 249 20.42 -13.44 36.89
N ILE A 250 20.42 -13.28 35.57
CA ILE A 250 21.60 -13.37 34.69
C ILE A 250 22.30 -12.02 34.50
N VAL A 251 23.62 -12.00 34.73
CA VAL A 251 24.55 -11.00 34.19
C VAL A 251 25.43 -11.64 33.11
N ILE A 252 25.51 -10.98 31.96
CA ILE A 252 26.46 -11.30 30.89
C ILE A 252 27.67 -10.38 31.01
N LEU A 253 28.87 -10.92 30.91
CA LEU A 253 30.13 -10.18 30.91
C LEU A 253 30.87 -10.39 29.58
N HIS A 254 31.27 -9.30 28.93
CA HIS A 254 32.15 -9.30 27.76
C HIS A 254 33.45 -8.57 28.14
N ASN A 255 34.62 -9.18 27.89
CA ASN A 255 35.93 -8.62 28.26
C ASN A 255 35.99 -8.12 29.72
N ASN A 256 35.49 -8.94 30.66
CA ASN A 256 35.36 -8.64 32.11
C ASN A 256 34.54 -7.37 32.44
N ARG A 257 33.66 -6.92 31.54
CA ARG A 257 32.70 -5.82 31.78
C ARG A 257 31.27 -6.33 31.74
N PRO A 258 30.44 -6.10 32.76
CA PRO A 258 29.04 -6.50 32.75
C PRO A 258 28.24 -5.66 31.74
N LEU A 259 27.32 -6.31 31.03
CA LEU A 259 26.39 -5.67 30.10
C LEU A 259 25.12 -5.28 30.88
N THR A 260 24.80 -3.98 30.92
CA THR A 260 23.84 -3.41 31.90
C THR A 260 22.62 -2.73 31.29
N ASP A 261 22.73 -2.10 30.12
CA ASP A 261 21.60 -1.52 29.40
C ASP A 261 20.93 -2.60 28.54
N ASN A 262 19.76 -3.05 29.00
CA ASN A 262 18.95 -4.08 28.37
C ASN A 262 18.41 -3.68 26.97
N LYS A 263 18.27 -2.38 26.67
CA LYS A 263 17.75 -1.87 25.38
C LYS A 263 18.82 -1.50 24.37
N LYS A 264 20.07 -1.84 24.67
CA LYS A 264 21.22 -1.60 23.82
C LYS A 264 21.61 -2.87 23.03
N GLY A 265 21.86 -2.71 21.73
CA GLY A 265 22.20 -3.79 20.82
C GLY A 265 23.62 -4.35 21.03
N LEU A 266 23.82 -5.67 20.84
CA LEU A 266 25.08 -6.37 21.13
C LEU A 266 26.32 -5.75 20.45
N ASN A 267 26.21 -5.37 19.17
CA ASN A 267 27.28 -4.73 18.40
C ASN A 267 27.80 -3.44 19.06
N SER A 268 26.95 -2.67 19.73
CA SER A 268 27.29 -1.43 20.43
C SER A 268 27.92 -1.65 21.82
N TYR A 269 28.04 -2.92 22.24
CA TYR A 269 28.95 -3.40 23.29
C TYR A 269 30.28 -3.97 22.73
N GLY A 270 30.46 -3.92 21.42
CA GLY A 270 31.68 -4.37 20.72
C GLY A 270 31.75 -5.88 20.46
N LEU A 271 30.64 -6.61 20.61
CA LEU A 271 30.53 -8.05 20.31
C LEU A 271 30.54 -8.32 18.80
N LYS A 272 31.11 -9.46 18.39
CA LYS A 272 31.34 -9.89 17.00
C LYS A 272 31.19 -11.43 16.82
N ASP A 273 31.25 -11.90 15.57
CA ASP A 273 31.28 -13.34 15.26
C ASP A 273 32.52 -14.01 15.86
N GLY A 274 32.29 -15.07 16.63
CA GLY A 274 33.33 -15.84 17.33
C GLY A 274 33.64 -15.39 18.77
N ASP A 275 33.04 -14.29 19.26
CA ASP A 275 33.33 -13.80 20.62
C ASP A 275 32.83 -14.74 21.73
N LEU A 276 33.53 -14.71 22.87
CA LEU A 276 33.22 -15.47 24.09
C LEU A 276 32.70 -14.51 25.19
N VAL A 277 31.56 -14.85 25.79
CA VAL A 277 30.97 -14.11 26.93
C VAL A 277 30.77 -15.03 28.14
N SER A 278 30.90 -14.46 29.34
CA SER A 278 30.68 -15.17 30.60
C SER A 278 29.29 -14.87 31.16
N LEU A 279 28.59 -15.90 31.65
CA LEU A 279 27.27 -15.85 32.26
C LEU A 279 27.39 -16.10 33.77
N GLN A 280 26.93 -15.14 34.58
CA GLN A 280 26.94 -15.19 36.04
C GLN A 280 25.52 -15.07 36.62
N HIS A 281 25.27 -15.81 37.70
CA HIS A 281 23.99 -15.84 38.41
C HIS A 281 24.00 -14.94 39.65
N ILE A 282 22.97 -14.13 39.85
CA ILE A 282 22.75 -13.34 41.07
C ILE A 282 21.72 -14.05 41.96
N SER A 283 22.20 -14.87 42.89
CA SER A 283 21.34 -15.59 43.85
C SER A 283 20.76 -14.64 44.92
N ALA A 284 19.54 -14.14 44.73
CA ALA A 284 18.83 -13.36 45.75
C ALA A 284 18.22 -14.29 46.82
N VAL A 285 18.63 -14.14 48.09
CA VAL A 285 18.24 -15.04 49.19
C VAL A 285 17.04 -14.48 49.97
N THR A 286 15.82 -15.03 49.81
CA THR A 286 14.87 -15.34 50.93
C THR A 286 13.52 -16.01 50.54
N ASN A 287 13.24 -17.16 51.19
CA ASN A 287 11.95 -17.69 51.70
C ASN A 287 10.62 -17.76 50.88
N ARG A 288 10.22 -19.02 50.58
CA ARG A 288 8.96 -19.78 50.93
C ARG A 288 7.84 -19.04 51.71
N SER A 289 6.53 -19.35 51.66
CA SER A 289 5.64 -20.44 51.12
C SER A 289 4.15 -19.96 51.19
N THR A 290 3.08 -20.49 50.55
CA THR A 290 2.34 -21.80 50.62
C THR A 290 1.38 -21.92 49.38
N GLN A 291 0.91 -23.07 48.85
CA GLN A 291 -0.08 -24.08 49.34
C GLN A 291 -1.44 -23.51 49.83
N ASP A 292 -2.65 -24.03 49.49
CA ASP A 292 -3.08 -25.17 48.63
C ASP A 292 -4.60 -25.03 48.14
N PRO A 293 -5.45 -26.01 47.69
CA PRO A 293 -6.40 -25.78 46.55
C PRO A 293 -7.90 -26.26 46.69
N SER A 294 -8.68 -26.21 45.56
CA SER A 294 -9.71 -27.20 45.09
C SER A 294 -11.24 -26.87 44.99
N SER A 295 -11.93 -27.61 44.08
CA SER A 295 -13.40 -27.82 43.86
C SER A 295 -14.28 -26.67 43.31
N GLY A 296 -15.41 -26.88 42.60
CA GLY A 296 -15.96 -28.09 41.93
C GLY A 296 -17.50 -28.07 41.66
N GLY A 297 -17.99 -28.66 40.54
CA GLY A 297 -19.34 -29.28 40.48
C GLY A 297 -20.51 -28.68 39.62
N ARG A 298 -20.74 -29.29 38.43
CA ARG A 298 -22.03 -29.83 37.86
C ARG A 298 -23.32 -28.98 37.57
N THR A 299 -24.10 -29.57 36.63
CA THR A 299 -25.58 -29.60 36.41
C THR A 299 -26.34 -28.59 35.49
N GLN A 300 -26.98 -29.20 34.46
CA GLN A 300 -28.14 -28.80 33.63
C GLN A 300 -29.47 -29.06 34.42
N PRO A 301 -30.75 -28.72 34.01
CA PRO A 301 -31.36 -29.00 32.67
C PRO A 301 -32.64 -28.20 32.18
N PHE A 302 -33.14 -28.58 30.98
CA PHE A 302 -34.49 -28.33 30.37
C PHE A 302 -34.88 -26.86 30.03
N SER A 303 -35.83 -26.51 29.15
CA SER A 303 -36.60 -27.12 28.03
C SER A 303 -37.09 -25.93 27.14
N GLY A 304 -37.47 -25.98 25.86
CA GLY A 304 -38.10 -27.03 25.04
C GLY A 304 -39.52 -26.58 24.65
N LEU A 305 -39.71 -25.94 23.48
CA LEU A 305 -41.01 -25.55 22.90
C LEU A 305 -41.01 -25.64 21.37
N ASP A 306 -42.21 -25.82 20.80
CA ASP A 306 -42.52 -26.06 19.38
C ASP A 306 -43.42 -24.93 18.82
N PHE A 307 -43.35 -24.68 17.50
CA PHE A 307 -44.27 -23.83 16.75
C PHE A 307 -44.60 -24.37 15.35
N SER A 308 -45.08 -25.61 15.31
CA SER A 308 -45.68 -26.25 14.15
C SER A 308 -47.06 -25.64 13.78
N GLY A 309 -47.10 -24.40 13.26
CA GLY A 309 -48.31 -23.87 12.61
C GLY A 309 -48.47 -22.35 12.48
N ILE A 310 -48.06 -21.80 11.33
CA ILE A 310 -48.63 -20.56 10.76
C ILE A 310 -48.87 -20.81 9.27
N GLN A 311 -50.07 -20.48 8.77
CA GLN A 311 -50.49 -20.81 7.39
C GLN A 311 -50.06 -19.76 6.37
N VAL A 312 -49.71 -20.20 5.17
CA VAL A 312 -49.46 -19.36 3.99
C VAL A 312 -50.73 -19.31 3.13
N PRO A 313 -51.33 -18.13 2.86
CA PRO A 313 -52.44 -18.01 1.91
C PRO A 313 -51.95 -18.21 0.47
N GLN A 314 -52.53 -19.17 -0.26
CA GLN A 314 -52.21 -19.44 -1.67
C GLN A 314 -53.47 -19.39 -2.54
N SER A 315 -53.57 -18.36 -3.39
CA SER A 315 -54.58 -18.21 -4.46
C SER A 315 -54.17 -17.04 -5.36
N GLY A 316 -54.32 -17.06 -6.69
CA GLY A 316 -54.80 -18.10 -7.60
C GLY A 316 -54.53 -17.68 -9.07
N PRO A 317 -54.68 -18.57 -10.07
CA PRO A 317 -54.06 -18.39 -11.38
C PRO A 317 -54.97 -17.74 -12.45
N SER A 318 -54.34 -17.13 -13.47
CA SER A 318 -54.96 -16.81 -14.76
C SER A 318 -53.97 -17.02 -15.92
N THR A 319 -54.45 -17.59 -17.03
CA THR A 319 -53.66 -18.08 -18.18
C THR A 319 -53.30 -16.99 -19.21
N PRO A 320 -52.29 -17.22 -20.09
CA PRO A 320 -51.79 -16.20 -21.02
C PRO A 320 -52.69 -16.01 -22.24
N SER A 321 -53.15 -14.78 -22.50
CA SER A 321 -53.87 -14.39 -23.72
C SER A 321 -52.95 -13.70 -24.73
N ARG A 322 -52.86 -14.25 -25.96
CA ARG A 322 -52.02 -13.73 -27.05
C ARG A 322 -52.66 -12.53 -27.75
N ALA A 323 -52.15 -11.32 -27.48
CA ALA A 323 -52.42 -10.13 -28.30
C ALA A 323 -51.46 -10.05 -29.50
N PRO A 324 -51.88 -9.47 -30.65
CA PRO A 324 -51.03 -9.32 -31.83
C PRO A 324 -50.03 -8.15 -31.70
N PRO A 325 -48.92 -8.14 -32.46
CA PRO A 325 -48.04 -6.99 -32.53
C PRO A 325 -48.73 -5.82 -33.24
N LEU A 326 -48.88 -4.69 -32.54
CA LEU A 326 -49.33 -3.43 -33.14
C LEU A 326 -48.20 -2.81 -33.97
N SER A 327 -48.58 -2.11 -35.04
CA SER A 327 -47.67 -1.65 -36.09
C SER A 327 -46.76 -0.48 -35.69
N VAL A 328 -45.57 -0.44 -36.31
CA VAL A 328 -44.49 0.53 -36.07
C VAL A 328 -44.76 1.86 -36.80
N GLY A 329 -45.94 2.45 -36.61
CA GLY A 329 -46.41 3.58 -37.44
C GLY A 329 -47.07 4.75 -36.72
N MET A 330 -47.10 4.76 -35.38
CA MET A 330 -47.96 5.71 -34.62
C MET A 330 -47.36 6.15 -33.28
N ARG A 331 -46.03 6.30 -33.19
CA ARG A 331 -45.34 6.76 -31.96
C ARG A 331 -44.43 7.98 -32.13
N ASP A 332 -44.27 8.48 -33.35
CA ASP A 332 -43.25 9.49 -33.69
C ASP A 332 -43.82 10.89 -33.99
N ASP A 333 -45.07 11.16 -33.60
CA ASP A 333 -45.69 12.49 -33.79
C ASP A 333 -45.20 13.49 -32.72
N PRO A 334 -44.42 14.51 -33.10
CA PRO A 334 -43.91 15.50 -32.14
C PRO A 334 -45.00 16.40 -31.55
N ALA A 335 -46.17 16.54 -32.18
CA ALA A 335 -47.29 17.29 -31.61
C ALA A 335 -47.81 16.58 -30.35
N MET A 336 -48.16 15.29 -30.49
CA MET A 336 -48.71 14.48 -29.40
C MET A 336 -47.70 14.29 -28.25
N ILE A 337 -46.41 14.15 -28.55
CA ILE A 337 -45.36 14.04 -27.52
C ILE A 337 -45.17 15.36 -26.77
N ARG A 338 -45.21 16.50 -27.46
CA ARG A 338 -45.14 17.83 -26.83
C ARG A 338 -46.31 18.07 -25.89
N ASP A 339 -47.53 17.77 -26.33
CA ASP A 339 -48.73 17.97 -25.54
C ASP A 339 -48.79 17.02 -24.32
N MET A 340 -48.28 15.79 -24.46
CA MET A 340 -48.09 14.85 -23.35
C MET A 340 -47.12 15.39 -22.28
N LEU A 341 -45.99 16.00 -22.70
CA LEU A 341 -45.01 16.61 -21.79
C LEU A 341 -45.52 17.90 -21.13
N LEU A 342 -46.32 18.69 -21.84
CA LEU A 342 -46.97 19.89 -21.28
C LEU A 342 -48.12 19.53 -20.31
N ALA A 343 -48.77 18.38 -20.50
CA ALA A 343 -49.83 17.88 -19.62
C ALA A 343 -49.31 17.29 -18.30
N ASN A 344 -48.00 17.02 -18.18
CA ASN A 344 -47.39 16.43 -16.98
C ASN A 344 -46.19 17.26 -16.49
N PRO A 345 -46.37 18.18 -15.52
CA PRO A 345 -45.30 19.06 -15.05
C PRO A 345 -44.16 18.32 -14.35
N ASP A 346 -44.43 17.17 -13.71
CA ASP A 346 -43.41 16.35 -13.06
C ASP A 346 -42.46 15.73 -14.11
N GLN A 347 -43.00 15.30 -15.24
CA GLN A 347 -42.19 14.83 -16.38
C GLN A 347 -41.40 15.97 -17.01
N LEU A 348 -41.94 17.19 -17.09
CA LEU A 348 -41.21 18.34 -17.63
C LEU A 348 -40.07 18.78 -16.70
N ALA A 349 -40.27 18.76 -15.38
CA ALA A 349 -39.20 19.00 -14.40
C ALA A 349 -38.08 17.95 -14.49
N LEU A 350 -38.44 16.66 -14.57
CA LEU A 350 -37.48 15.57 -14.76
C LEU A 350 -36.75 15.66 -16.11
N LEU A 351 -37.44 16.11 -17.16
CA LEU A 351 -36.85 16.38 -18.48
C LEU A 351 -35.85 17.53 -18.40
N GLN A 352 -36.17 18.62 -17.70
CA GLN A 352 -35.29 19.78 -17.55
C GLN A 352 -34.03 19.46 -16.74
N GLN A 353 -34.12 18.55 -15.76
CA GLN A 353 -32.96 18.05 -15.01
C GLN A 353 -32.03 17.16 -15.85
N ASN A 354 -32.58 16.28 -16.70
CA ASN A 354 -31.81 15.27 -17.42
C ASN A 354 -31.42 15.66 -18.86
N ASN A 355 -32.18 16.55 -19.50
CA ASN A 355 -31.92 17.07 -20.84
C ASN A 355 -32.53 18.49 -21.00
N PRO A 356 -31.83 19.54 -20.53
CA PRO A 356 -32.31 20.91 -20.63
C PRO A 356 -32.57 21.35 -22.08
N ALA A 357 -31.76 20.91 -23.05
CA ALA A 357 -31.93 21.30 -24.45
C ALA A 357 -33.26 20.81 -25.07
N LEU A 358 -33.79 19.66 -24.62
CA LEU A 358 -35.10 19.17 -25.05
C LEU A 358 -36.25 19.84 -24.26
N ALA A 359 -36.05 20.14 -22.98
CA ALA A 359 -37.01 20.89 -22.17
C ALA A 359 -37.19 22.33 -22.66
N ASP A 360 -36.10 23.04 -22.96
CA ASP A 360 -36.11 24.38 -23.57
C ASP A 360 -36.82 24.35 -24.93
N ALA A 361 -36.65 23.29 -25.73
CA ALA A 361 -37.36 23.12 -26.98
C ALA A 361 -38.89 22.97 -26.79
N VAL A 362 -39.35 22.21 -25.77
CA VAL A 362 -40.78 22.14 -25.38
C VAL A 362 -41.31 23.52 -24.97
N LEU A 363 -40.58 24.20 -24.08
CA LEU A 363 -40.95 25.50 -23.52
C LEU A 363 -40.90 26.65 -24.55
N SER A 364 -40.06 26.54 -25.58
CA SER A 364 -39.90 27.55 -26.65
C SER A 364 -41.16 27.80 -27.49
N GLY A 365 -42.18 26.94 -27.36
CA GLY A 365 -43.44 27.05 -28.11
C GLY A 365 -43.35 26.60 -29.58
N SER A 366 -42.15 26.56 -30.17
CA SER A 366 -41.94 26.16 -31.57
C SER A 366 -42.00 24.64 -31.74
N LEU A 367 -43.05 24.16 -32.42
CA LEU A 367 -43.25 22.75 -32.72
C LEU A 367 -42.17 22.21 -33.68
N ASP A 368 -41.71 23.02 -34.64
CA ASP A 368 -40.64 22.63 -35.58
C ASP A 368 -39.28 22.51 -34.91
N ASN A 369 -38.96 23.40 -33.96
CA ASN A 369 -37.75 23.32 -33.15
C ASN A 369 -37.79 22.05 -32.28
N PHE A 370 -38.88 21.83 -31.55
CA PHE A 370 -39.09 20.63 -30.76
C PHE A 370 -38.99 19.35 -31.61
N ALA A 371 -39.66 19.28 -32.75
CA ALA A 371 -39.59 18.16 -33.67
C ALA A 371 -38.17 17.90 -34.19
N THR A 372 -37.38 18.95 -34.41
CA THR A 372 -35.98 18.83 -34.88
C THR A 372 -35.06 18.29 -33.80
N VAL A 373 -35.16 18.81 -32.56
CA VAL A 373 -34.38 18.32 -31.41
C VAL A 373 -34.79 16.89 -31.04
N LEU A 374 -36.09 16.59 -31.04
CA LEU A 374 -36.64 15.26 -30.73
C LEU A 374 -36.20 14.20 -31.75
N ARG A 375 -36.27 14.49 -33.06
CA ARG A 375 -35.77 13.56 -34.10
C ARG A 375 -34.26 13.34 -34.00
N ARG A 376 -33.49 14.39 -33.67
CA ARG A 376 -32.05 14.26 -33.42
C ARG A 376 -31.77 13.33 -32.24
N GLN A 377 -32.43 13.56 -31.10
CA GLN A 377 -32.36 12.70 -29.92
C GLN A 377 -32.70 11.23 -30.21
N PHE A 378 -33.78 10.97 -30.95
CA PHE A 378 -34.12 9.60 -31.34
C PHE A 378 -33.11 8.98 -32.30
N ALA A 379 -32.56 9.74 -33.24
CA ALA A 379 -31.53 9.25 -34.17
C ALA A 379 -30.21 8.94 -33.44
N GLU A 380 -29.75 9.84 -32.56
CA GLU A 380 -28.57 9.65 -31.71
C GLU A 380 -28.74 8.41 -30.81
N LYS A 381 -29.90 8.28 -30.16
CA LYS A 381 -30.20 7.11 -29.31
C LYS A 381 -30.27 5.80 -30.12
N GLN A 382 -30.91 5.79 -31.28
CA GLN A 382 -30.93 4.62 -32.15
C GLN A 382 -29.53 4.26 -32.69
N GLN A 383 -28.68 5.25 -32.99
CA GLN A 383 -27.29 4.99 -33.37
C GLN A 383 -26.48 4.41 -32.21
N ALA A 384 -26.61 4.95 -31.01
CA ALA A 384 -25.97 4.41 -29.81
C ALA A 384 -26.45 2.99 -29.47
N GLU A 385 -27.76 2.73 -29.56
CA GLU A 385 -28.34 1.38 -29.38
C GLU A 385 -27.88 0.42 -30.48
N GLN A 386 -27.79 0.85 -31.74
CA GLN A 386 -27.24 0.01 -32.83
C GLN A 386 -25.74 -0.23 -32.70
N GLN A 387 -24.95 0.75 -32.25
CA GLN A 387 -23.52 0.58 -31.97
C GLN A 387 -23.32 -0.41 -30.81
N LYS A 388 -24.05 -0.23 -29.71
CA LYS A 388 -24.05 -1.13 -28.56
C LYS A 388 -24.51 -2.54 -28.95
N MET A 389 -25.54 -2.67 -29.78
CA MET A 389 -26.01 -3.97 -30.28
C MET A 389 -25.00 -4.61 -31.22
N LYS A 390 -24.35 -3.85 -32.13
CA LYS A 390 -23.27 -4.35 -32.99
C LYS A 390 -22.07 -4.84 -32.19
N LEU A 391 -21.67 -4.11 -31.15
CA LEU A 391 -20.60 -4.50 -30.23
C LEU A 391 -20.96 -5.79 -29.46
N MET A 392 -22.21 -5.92 -29.01
CA MET A 392 -22.73 -7.12 -28.33
C MET A 392 -22.98 -8.31 -29.28
N SER A 393 -23.10 -8.07 -30.59
CA SER A 393 -23.21 -9.10 -31.63
C SER A 393 -21.89 -9.40 -32.34
N ALA A 394 -20.80 -8.73 -31.96
CA ALA A 394 -19.47 -9.02 -32.48
C ALA A 394 -19.03 -10.43 -32.08
N SER A 395 -18.07 -10.99 -32.82
CA SER A 395 -17.53 -12.32 -32.52
C SER A 395 -16.88 -12.32 -31.12
N PRO A 396 -17.06 -13.35 -30.28
CA PRO A 396 -16.40 -13.47 -28.96
C PRO A 396 -14.86 -13.50 -28.97
N PHE A 397 -14.23 -13.37 -30.14
CA PHE A 397 -12.79 -13.33 -30.38
C PHE A 397 -12.31 -11.98 -30.94
N ASP A 398 -13.18 -10.97 -31.03
CA ASP A 398 -12.81 -9.62 -31.45
C ASP A 398 -12.20 -8.84 -30.27
N SER A 399 -10.93 -8.45 -30.42
CA SER A 399 -10.12 -7.89 -29.33
C SER A 399 -10.55 -6.49 -28.91
N GLU A 400 -11.14 -5.70 -29.82
CA GLU A 400 -11.67 -4.38 -29.48
C GLU A 400 -12.99 -4.48 -28.70
N ALA A 401 -13.89 -5.37 -29.13
CA ALA A 401 -15.12 -5.65 -28.39
C ALA A 401 -14.81 -6.21 -26.98
N GLN A 402 -13.86 -7.13 -26.86
CA GLN A 402 -13.45 -7.69 -25.58
C GLN A 402 -12.83 -6.64 -24.64
N ARG A 403 -12.04 -5.69 -25.17
CA ARG A 403 -11.52 -4.53 -24.41
C ARG A 403 -12.65 -3.67 -23.85
N LEU A 404 -13.59 -3.26 -24.70
CA LEU A 404 -14.70 -2.38 -24.31
C LEU A 404 -15.65 -3.05 -23.30
N ILE A 405 -15.88 -4.37 -23.43
CA ILE A 405 -16.63 -5.16 -22.45
C ILE A 405 -15.90 -5.20 -21.10
N ALA A 406 -14.57 -5.41 -21.09
CA ALA A 406 -13.78 -5.43 -19.87
C ALA A 406 -13.75 -4.05 -19.17
N GLU A 407 -13.72 -2.96 -19.93
CA GLU A 407 -13.78 -1.58 -19.42
C GLU A 407 -15.14 -1.24 -18.81
N GLU A 408 -16.24 -1.59 -19.48
CA GLU A 408 -17.62 -1.45 -18.96
C GLU A 408 -17.84 -2.28 -17.68
N ILE A 409 -17.27 -3.50 -17.60
CA ILE A 409 -17.29 -4.32 -16.37
C ILE A 409 -16.47 -3.66 -15.26
N ARG A 410 -15.26 -3.16 -15.57
CA ARG A 410 -14.42 -2.44 -14.61
C ARG A 410 -15.14 -1.20 -14.05
N LYS A 411 -15.80 -0.42 -14.91
CA LYS A 411 -16.57 0.76 -14.50
C LYS A 411 -17.70 0.39 -13.55
N LYS A 412 -18.51 -0.62 -13.88
CA LYS A 412 -19.60 -1.12 -13.00
C LYS A 412 -19.10 -1.66 -11.66
N ASN A 413 -17.95 -2.33 -11.64
CA ASN A 413 -17.36 -2.81 -10.39
C ASN A 413 -16.88 -1.64 -9.50
N ILE A 414 -16.40 -0.54 -10.08
CA ILE A 414 -16.05 0.69 -9.35
C ILE A 414 -17.32 1.38 -8.83
N GLU A 415 -18.35 1.51 -9.68
CA GLU A 415 -19.63 2.16 -9.38
C GLU A 415 -20.38 1.42 -8.26
N ALA A 416 -20.53 0.10 -8.34
CA ALA A 416 -21.14 -0.72 -7.29
C ALA A 416 -20.33 -0.72 -5.98
N ASN A 417 -19.00 -0.61 -6.06
CA ASN A 417 -18.16 -0.46 -4.87
C ASN A 417 -18.32 0.93 -4.23
N MET A 418 -18.55 1.98 -5.03
CA MET A 418 -18.83 3.33 -4.54
C MET A 418 -20.23 3.40 -3.90
N GLU A 419 -21.25 2.84 -4.54
CA GLU A 419 -22.62 2.73 -4.02
C GLU A 419 -22.63 1.97 -2.68
N ALA A 420 -21.98 0.82 -2.61
CA ALA A 420 -21.82 0.07 -1.36
C ALA A 420 -21.01 0.84 -0.29
N ALA A 421 -19.99 1.60 -0.68
CA ALA A 421 -19.26 2.44 0.28
C ALA A 421 -20.18 3.53 0.88
N ILE A 422 -21.03 4.16 0.07
CA ILE A 422 -22.00 5.17 0.50
C ILE A 422 -23.08 4.55 1.41
N GLU A 423 -23.61 3.38 1.06
CA GLU A 423 -24.64 2.68 1.83
C GLU A 423 -24.11 2.19 3.21
N TYR A 424 -22.97 1.49 3.23
CA TYR A 424 -22.50 0.82 4.44
C TYR A 424 -21.53 1.64 5.30
N ASN A 425 -20.75 2.54 4.69
CA ASN A 425 -19.74 3.35 5.37
C ASN A 425 -19.85 4.86 5.02
N PRO A 426 -21.01 5.52 5.20
CA PRO A 426 -21.19 6.95 4.86
C PRO A 426 -20.19 7.88 5.56
N GLU A 427 -19.67 7.50 6.73
CA GLU A 427 -18.59 8.20 7.44
C GLU A 427 -17.30 8.35 6.60
N THR A 428 -17.08 7.50 5.59
CA THR A 428 -15.96 7.57 4.64
C THR A 428 -16.03 8.80 3.72
N PHE A 429 -17.24 9.37 3.57
CA PHE A 429 -17.52 10.56 2.77
C PHE A 429 -17.66 11.81 3.66
N GLY A 430 -17.44 11.68 4.97
CA GLY A 430 -17.36 12.81 5.88
C GLY A 430 -16.01 13.52 5.79
N THR A 431 -16.03 14.84 5.78
CA THR A 431 -14.82 15.67 5.85
C THR A 431 -14.15 15.53 7.22
N VAL A 432 -12.92 15.00 7.25
CA VAL A 432 -12.17 14.85 8.49
C VAL A 432 -11.58 16.19 8.92
N ILE A 433 -12.06 16.72 10.04
CA ILE A 433 -11.56 17.96 10.66
C ILE A 433 -10.09 17.75 11.08
N MET A 434 -9.21 18.62 10.60
CA MET A 434 -7.77 18.55 10.88
C MET A 434 -7.46 18.95 12.33
N LEU A 435 -6.53 18.24 12.97
CA LEU A 435 -6.17 18.43 14.37
C LEU A 435 -5.32 19.70 14.57
N TYR A 436 -5.96 20.80 14.96
CA TYR A 436 -5.30 22.05 15.35
C TYR A 436 -5.47 22.32 16.84
N ILE A 437 -4.50 23.00 17.45
CA ILE A 437 -4.58 23.57 18.81
C ILE A 437 -4.27 25.08 18.79
N ASN A 438 -4.72 25.79 19.81
CA ASN A 438 -4.24 27.15 20.09
C ASN A 438 -2.93 27.09 20.90
N CYS A 439 -1.98 27.95 20.56
CA CYS A 439 -0.77 28.19 21.33
C CYS A 439 -0.34 29.66 21.21
N LYS A 440 0.73 30.05 21.91
CA LYS A 440 1.40 31.33 21.69
C LYS A 440 2.89 31.13 21.51
N VAL A 441 3.50 31.90 20.61
CA VAL A 441 4.95 31.91 20.39
C VAL A 441 5.44 33.34 20.63
N ASN A 442 6.39 33.52 21.56
CA ASN A 442 6.86 34.85 21.99
C ASN A 442 5.68 35.79 22.40
N GLY A 443 4.62 35.23 23.00
CA GLY A 443 3.40 35.95 23.41
C GLY A 443 2.34 36.15 22.32
N HIS A 444 2.68 35.98 21.03
CA HIS A 444 1.73 36.13 19.93
C HIS A 444 0.93 34.84 19.69
N PRO A 445 -0.39 34.90 19.45
CA PRO A 445 -1.21 33.71 19.22
C PRO A 445 -0.90 33.04 17.87
N VAL A 446 -0.82 31.71 17.88
CA VAL A 446 -0.51 30.85 16.73
C VAL A 446 -1.42 29.62 16.76
N LYS A 447 -2.00 29.25 15.61
CA LYS A 447 -2.71 27.98 15.46
C LYS A 447 -1.71 26.92 15.00
N ALA A 448 -1.55 25.85 15.78
CA ALA A 448 -0.60 24.79 15.50
C ALA A 448 -1.31 23.54 14.99
N PHE A 449 -0.95 23.08 13.79
CA PHE A 449 -1.36 21.79 13.26
C PHE A 449 -0.59 20.66 13.96
N ILE A 450 -1.26 19.56 14.32
CA ILE A 450 -0.64 18.39 14.96
C ILE A 450 -0.42 17.30 13.93
N ASP A 451 0.85 17.02 13.60
CA ASP A 451 1.22 16.02 12.59
C ASP A 451 2.24 15.02 13.15
N SER A 452 1.78 13.80 13.43
CA SER A 452 2.64 12.69 13.87
C SER A 452 3.42 12.01 12.74
N GLY A 453 3.09 12.30 11.47
CA GLY A 453 3.82 11.83 10.29
C GLY A 453 5.02 12.71 9.93
N ALA A 454 4.97 14.01 10.24
CA ALA A 454 6.11 14.91 10.10
C ALA A 454 7.23 14.61 11.10
N GLN A 455 8.45 14.39 10.62
CA GLN A 455 9.62 14.14 11.49
C GLN A 455 10.03 15.38 12.32
N ALA A 456 9.81 16.59 11.80
CA ALA A 456 10.33 17.83 12.37
C ALA A 456 9.26 18.93 12.41
N THR A 457 9.31 19.74 13.46
CA THR A 457 8.41 20.89 13.65
C THR A 457 8.82 22.06 12.74
N ILE A 458 7.83 22.61 12.03
CA ILE A 458 8.01 23.66 11.02
C ILE A 458 7.10 24.87 11.27
N MET A 459 7.53 26.03 10.80
CA MET A 459 6.81 27.31 10.91
C MET A 459 6.93 28.10 9.61
N SER A 460 5.88 28.82 9.22
CA SER A 460 5.92 29.71 8.06
C SER A 460 6.71 31.00 8.34
N SER A 461 7.32 31.56 7.30
CA SER A 461 7.97 32.87 7.30
C SER A 461 7.10 33.96 7.94
N ALA A 462 5.85 34.08 7.47
CA ALA A 462 4.87 35.03 7.96
C ALA A 462 4.53 34.84 9.44
N ALA A 463 4.47 33.59 9.94
CA ALA A 463 4.27 33.33 11.36
C ALA A 463 5.50 33.72 12.19
N ALA A 464 6.72 33.44 11.72
CA ALA A 464 7.97 33.82 12.39
C ALA A 464 8.17 35.36 12.45
N GLU A 465 7.72 36.08 11.43
CA GLU A 465 7.67 37.55 11.40
C GLU A 465 6.60 38.10 12.35
N ARG A 466 5.35 37.60 12.28
CA ARG A 466 4.24 37.99 13.17
C ARG A 466 4.53 37.74 14.65
N CYS A 467 5.22 36.66 14.98
CA CYS A 467 5.65 36.35 16.35
C CYS A 467 6.90 37.15 16.77
N ASN A 468 7.46 37.97 15.87
CA ASN A 468 8.68 38.73 16.07
C ASN A 468 9.85 37.86 16.55
N ILE A 469 10.08 36.73 15.86
CA ILE A 469 11.21 35.81 16.09
C ILE A 469 12.08 35.58 14.85
N MET A 470 11.77 36.21 13.71
CA MET A 470 12.55 36.11 12.46
C MET A 470 14.06 36.43 12.64
N ARG A 471 14.43 37.29 13.60
CA ARG A 471 15.83 37.56 14.00
C ARG A 471 16.60 36.37 14.58
N LEU A 472 15.92 35.27 14.92
CA LEU A 472 16.50 34.05 15.49
C LEU A 472 16.75 32.96 14.44
N VAL A 473 16.44 33.22 13.16
CA VAL A 473 16.58 32.25 12.07
C VAL A 473 18.04 32.13 11.63
N ASP A 474 18.66 30.99 11.91
CA ASP A 474 19.99 30.66 11.44
C ASP A 474 19.93 30.21 9.97
N THR A 475 20.26 31.13 9.06
CA THR A 475 20.26 30.91 7.60
C THR A 475 21.35 29.95 7.12
N ARG A 476 22.29 29.54 7.97
CA ARG A 476 23.23 28.44 7.66
C ARG A 476 22.52 27.08 7.56
N TRP A 477 21.29 26.99 8.07
CA TRP A 477 20.39 25.86 7.93
C TRP A 477 19.33 26.07 6.83
N ALA A 478 19.55 27.04 5.93
CA ALA A 478 18.76 27.16 4.70
C ALA A 478 18.93 25.91 3.82
N GLY A 479 17.90 25.56 3.06
CA GLY A 479 17.93 24.36 2.24
C GLY A 479 16.60 24.05 1.57
N ILE A 480 16.44 22.78 1.18
CA ILE A 480 15.27 22.29 0.48
C ILE A 480 14.67 21.12 1.28
N ALA A 481 13.48 21.32 1.81
CA ALA A 481 12.66 20.23 2.35
C ALA A 481 12.19 19.34 1.19
N LYS A 482 12.37 18.03 1.34
CA LYS A 482 11.84 17.00 0.43
C LYS A 482 10.89 16.10 1.22
N GLY A 483 9.65 15.99 0.75
CA GLY A 483 8.59 15.19 1.35
C GLY A 483 7.47 14.98 0.34
N VAL A 484 6.23 15.31 0.72
CA VAL A 484 5.07 15.34 -0.20
C VAL A 484 5.22 16.40 -1.31
N GLY A 485 6.18 17.32 -1.17
CA GLY A 485 6.62 18.25 -2.21
C GLY A 485 8.06 18.70 -2.00
N VAL A 486 8.46 19.72 -2.76
CA VAL A 486 9.76 20.39 -2.68
C VAL A 486 9.54 21.82 -2.17
N GLN A 487 10.04 22.15 -0.99
CA GLN A 487 9.78 23.47 -0.35
C GLN A 487 11.08 24.10 0.18
N ARG A 488 11.18 25.43 0.13
CA ARG A 488 12.39 26.16 0.54
C ARG A 488 12.39 26.46 2.04
N ILE A 489 13.43 25.99 2.72
CA ILE A 489 13.76 26.32 4.11
C ILE A 489 14.62 27.59 4.11
N ILE A 490 14.19 28.64 4.80
CA ILE A 490 14.94 29.89 4.99
C ILE A 490 16.07 29.70 6.01
N GLY A 491 15.84 28.90 7.04
CA GLY A 491 16.81 28.59 8.09
C GLY A 491 16.16 27.87 9.28
N ARG A 492 16.88 27.77 10.39
CA ARG A 492 16.40 27.11 11.62
C ARG A 492 16.44 28.05 12.83
N ILE A 493 15.36 28.10 13.60
CA ILE A 493 15.34 28.67 14.95
C ILE A 493 15.69 27.54 15.92
N HIS A 494 16.84 27.63 16.57
CA HIS A 494 17.36 26.55 17.43
C HIS A 494 16.65 26.42 18.77
N MET A 495 16.16 27.53 19.32
CA MET A 495 15.56 27.57 20.66
C MET A 495 14.54 28.71 20.77
N VAL A 496 13.31 28.40 21.14
CA VAL A 496 12.23 29.36 21.48
C VAL A 496 11.18 28.67 22.35
N GLN A 497 10.46 29.43 23.18
CA GLN A 497 9.37 28.92 24.00
C GLN A 497 8.01 29.04 23.28
N ILE A 498 7.28 27.94 23.25
CA ILE A 498 5.85 27.88 22.89
C ILE A 498 5.05 27.81 24.19
N GLN A 499 4.10 28.70 24.39
CA GLN A 499 3.11 28.58 25.45
C GLN A 499 1.92 27.76 24.95
N ILE A 500 1.57 26.67 25.65
CA ILE A 500 0.31 25.94 25.45
C ILE A 500 -0.42 25.92 26.80
N GLU A 501 -1.65 26.44 26.84
CA GLU A 501 -2.33 26.83 28.07
C GLU A 501 -1.43 27.64 29.02
N ASN A 502 -0.97 27.04 30.12
CA ASN A 502 -0.08 27.66 31.12
C ASN A 502 1.39 27.18 31.02
N ASP A 503 1.67 26.17 30.19
CA ASP A 503 2.98 25.53 30.09
C ASP A 503 3.85 26.16 29.01
N TYR A 504 5.16 26.20 29.25
CA TYR A 504 6.16 26.73 28.31
C TYR A 504 7.06 25.61 27.80
N LEU A 505 6.78 25.14 26.57
CA LEU A 505 7.53 24.09 25.91
C LEU A 505 8.72 24.66 25.13
N THR A 506 9.87 23.98 25.24
CA THR A 506 11.14 24.44 24.66
C THR A 506 11.38 23.78 23.30
N SER A 507 11.17 24.55 22.23
CA SER A 507 11.05 24.07 20.86
C SER A 507 12.06 24.67 19.89
N SER A 508 12.19 24.04 18.73
CA SER A 508 13.02 24.49 17.61
C SER A 508 12.22 24.37 16.31
N PHE A 509 12.38 25.32 15.39
CA PHE A 509 11.62 25.38 14.14
C PHE A 509 12.54 25.37 12.93
N SER A 510 12.22 24.58 11.90
CA SER A 510 12.65 24.90 10.54
C SER A 510 11.67 25.93 9.96
N VAL A 511 12.16 27.08 9.51
CA VAL A 511 11.30 28.14 8.95
C VAL A 511 11.24 28.00 7.43
N LEU A 512 10.04 27.81 6.90
CA LEU A 512 9.77 27.63 5.48
C LEU A 512 9.21 28.91 4.87
N GLU A 513 9.57 29.18 3.61
CA GLU A 513 9.21 30.44 2.94
C GLU A 513 7.71 30.52 2.61
N GLN A 514 7.17 29.48 1.98
CA GLN A 514 5.77 29.41 1.54
C GLN A 514 5.13 28.16 2.14
N GLN A 515 4.22 28.37 3.08
CA GLN A 515 3.45 27.33 3.76
C GLN A 515 2.08 27.93 4.13
N PRO A 516 0.95 27.25 3.87
CA PRO A 516 -0.39 27.83 4.06
C PRO A 516 -0.82 27.92 5.54
N MET A 517 -0.26 27.06 6.39
CA MET A 517 -0.49 27.03 7.84
C MET A 517 0.64 27.73 8.61
N ASP A 518 0.34 28.29 9.78
CA ASP A 518 1.30 29.04 10.60
C ASP A 518 2.43 28.18 11.16
N MET A 519 2.08 27.07 11.81
CA MET A 519 3.00 26.18 12.50
C MET A 519 2.45 24.75 12.49
N LEU A 520 3.35 23.78 12.40
CA LEU A 520 3.06 22.35 12.45
C LEU A 520 3.99 21.73 13.51
N LEU A 521 3.38 21.15 14.55
CA LEU A 521 4.06 20.42 15.62
C LEU A 521 4.29 18.97 15.18
N GLY A 522 5.54 18.68 14.86
CA GLY A 522 5.99 17.38 14.37
C GLY A 522 6.36 16.41 15.49
N LEU A 523 6.72 15.20 15.08
CA LEU A 523 7.07 14.08 15.94
C LEU A 523 8.27 14.37 16.87
N ASP A 524 9.13 15.34 16.52
CA ASP A 524 10.25 15.79 17.35
C ASP A 524 9.84 16.55 18.61
N MET A 525 8.73 17.29 18.58
CA MET A 525 8.13 17.89 19.79
C MET A 525 7.18 16.91 20.47
N LEU A 526 6.35 16.20 19.70
CA LEU A 526 5.36 15.26 20.25
C LEU A 526 6.02 14.15 21.08
N LYS A 527 7.13 13.56 20.61
CA LYS A 527 7.90 12.59 21.41
C LYS A 527 8.63 13.22 22.59
N ARG A 528 9.23 14.41 22.41
CA ARG A 528 9.98 15.12 23.47
C ARG A 528 9.12 15.46 24.68
N HIS A 529 7.89 15.90 24.42
CA HIS A 529 6.93 16.30 25.45
C HIS A 529 5.92 15.19 25.81
N GLN A 530 6.17 13.96 25.32
CA GLN A 530 5.35 12.77 25.56
C GLN A 530 3.86 13.01 25.27
N CYS A 531 3.56 13.75 24.21
CA CYS A 531 2.20 14.18 23.90
C CYS A 531 1.34 13.00 23.47
N SER A 532 0.10 12.94 23.96
CA SER A 532 -0.91 11.96 23.56
C SER A 532 -2.06 12.65 22.85
N ILE A 533 -2.42 12.14 21.67
CA ILE A 533 -3.54 12.61 20.84
C ILE A 533 -4.78 11.84 21.28
N ASP A 534 -5.60 12.44 22.15
CA ASP A 534 -6.82 11.82 22.64
C ASP A 534 -8.01 12.16 21.73
N LEU A 535 -8.22 11.33 20.71
CA LEU A 535 -9.36 11.42 19.80
C LEU A 535 -10.70 11.06 20.44
N LYS A 536 -10.71 10.45 21.64
CA LYS A 536 -11.94 10.11 22.36
C LYS A 536 -12.47 11.33 23.13
N ASN A 537 -11.58 12.13 23.70
CA ASN A 537 -11.90 13.37 24.43
C ASN A 537 -11.65 14.64 23.61
N ASN A 538 -11.25 14.51 22.34
CA ASN A 538 -10.92 15.58 21.39
C ASN A 538 -9.91 16.60 21.92
N MET A 539 -8.78 16.12 22.46
CA MET A 539 -7.73 16.97 23.05
C MET A 539 -6.32 16.41 22.89
N LEU A 540 -5.33 17.30 22.95
CA LEU A 540 -3.92 16.96 23.10
C LEU A 540 -3.54 17.02 24.58
N LEU A 541 -3.05 15.90 25.13
CA LEU A 541 -2.42 15.82 26.44
C LEU A 541 -0.90 16.03 26.30
N ILE A 542 -0.31 16.90 27.11
CA ILE A 542 1.14 17.12 27.18
C ILE A 542 1.70 16.24 28.30
N GLY A 543 2.33 15.11 27.96
CA GLY A 543 2.79 14.12 28.95
C GLY A 543 3.83 14.65 29.95
N THR A 544 4.67 15.60 29.55
CA THR A 544 5.69 16.18 30.46
C THR A 544 5.15 17.12 31.54
N THR A 545 3.90 17.59 31.43
CA THR A 545 3.30 18.56 32.38
C THR A 545 1.93 18.14 32.91
N GLY A 546 1.21 17.26 32.20
CA GLY A 546 -0.13 16.80 32.54
C GLY A 546 -1.26 17.71 32.02
N SER A 547 -0.94 18.87 31.44
CA SER A 547 -1.94 19.79 30.88
C SER A 547 -2.58 19.22 29.61
N THR A 548 -3.85 19.55 29.41
CA THR A 548 -4.61 19.23 28.19
C THR A 548 -5.06 20.50 27.49
N THR A 549 -5.07 20.49 26.16
CA THR A 549 -5.68 21.55 25.33
C THR A 549 -6.62 20.92 24.31
N PRO A 550 -7.86 21.42 24.12
CA PRO A 550 -8.81 20.86 23.18
C PRO A 550 -8.37 21.08 21.73
N PHE A 551 -8.76 20.18 20.82
CA PHE A 551 -8.64 20.45 19.39
C PHE A 551 -9.69 21.47 18.94
N LEU A 552 -9.29 22.37 18.03
CA LEU A 552 -10.16 23.42 17.50
C LEU A 552 -11.36 22.85 16.72
N THR A 553 -12.50 23.55 16.80
CA THR A 553 -13.66 23.25 15.96
C THR A 553 -13.46 23.76 14.53
N GLU A 554 -14.26 23.25 13.59
CA GLU A 554 -14.21 23.65 12.16
C GLU A 554 -14.30 25.18 11.96
N ALA A 555 -15.19 25.84 12.71
CA ALA A 555 -15.34 27.31 12.68
C ALA A 555 -14.07 28.04 13.17
N GLU A 556 -13.25 27.41 14.01
CA GLU A 556 -12.02 27.96 14.57
C GLU A 556 -10.77 27.61 13.76
N LEU A 557 -10.86 26.76 12.73
CA LEU A 557 -9.72 26.44 11.86
C LEU A 557 -9.22 27.66 11.06
N PRO A 558 -7.95 27.67 10.62
CA PRO A 558 -7.49 28.56 9.55
C PRO A 558 -8.26 28.32 8.24
N ASP A 559 -8.40 29.34 7.39
CA ASP A 559 -9.14 29.22 6.13
C ASP A 559 -8.58 28.12 5.20
N CYS A 560 -7.25 27.93 5.18
CA CYS A 560 -6.59 26.87 4.42
C CYS A 560 -6.84 25.44 4.95
N ALA A 561 -7.53 25.28 6.09
CA ALA A 561 -7.88 24.01 6.71
C ALA A 561 -9.39 23.82 6.88
N ARG A 562 -10.20 24.84 6.57
CA ARG A 562 -11.65 24.70 6.39
C ARG A 562 -11.88 24.02 5.04
N LEU A 563 -12.31 22.75 5.08
CA LEU A 563 -12.56 21.94 3.88
C LEU A 563 -13.78 22.40 3.06
N THR A 564 -14.41 23.52 3.43
CA THR A 564 -15.39 24.25 2.61
C THR A 564 -14.70 25.03 1.48
N GLY A 565 -13.95 24.32 0.62
CA GLY A 565 -13.63 24.86 -0.71
C GLY A 565 -14.93 25.09 -1.47
N SER A 566 -14.99 26.07 -2.37
CA SER A 566 -16.17 26.18 -3.23
C SER A 566 -16.22 24.96 -4.17
N PRO A 567 -17.42 24.50 -4.57
CA PRO A 567 -17.54 23.42 -5.56
C PRO A 567 -16.88 23.72 -6.92
N GLU A 568 -16.53 24.98 -7.19
CA GLU A 568 -15.71 25.36 -8.34
C GLU A 568 -14.21 25.10 -8.14
N GLU A 569 -13.67 25.23 -6.93
CA GLU A 569 -12.24 25.08 -6.65
C GLU A 569 -11.82 23.61 -6.63
N GLU A 570 -12.59 22.73 -5.96
CA GLU A 570 -12.37 21.27 -6.04
C GLU A 570 -12.47 20.78 -7.49
N LYS A 571 -13.46 21.28 -8.24
CA LYS A 571 -13.64 20.93 -9.65
C LYS A 571 -12.47 21.38 -10.52
N ARG A 572 -11.93 22.60 -10.32
CA ARG A 572 -10.74 23.08 -11.04
C ARG A 572 -9.51 22.25 -10.72
N ALA A 573 -9.27 21.93 -9.45
CA ALA A 573 -8.15 21.07 -9.05
C ALA A 573 -8.24 19.66 -9.66
N LEU A 574 -9.45 19.09 -9.73
CA LEU A 574 -9.70 17.81 -10.38
C LEU A 574 -9.48 17.89 -11.91
N GLU A 575 -10.01 18.92 -12.58
CA GLU A 575 -9.80 19.17 -14.02
C GLU A 575 -8.32 19.43 -14.37
N GLU A 576 -7.56 20.08 -13.50
CA GLU A 576 -6.12 20.30 -13.66
C GLU A 576 -5.34 18.99 -13.52
N SER A 577 -5.65 18.17 -12.50
CA SER A 577 -5.02 16.86 -12.32
C SER A 577 -5.30 15.88 -13.47
N ALA A 578 -6.50 15.94 -14.05
CA ALA A 578 -6.89 15.12 -15.20
C ALA A 578 -6.06 15.49 -16.44
N LYS A 579 -5.95 16.79 -16.78
CA LYS A 579 -5.14 17.28 -17.91
C LYS A 579 -3.66 16.92 -17.75
N LEU A 580 -3.12 17.04 -16.54
CA LEU A 580 -1.72 16.75 -16.26
C LEU A 580 -1.43 15.24 -16.37
N THR A 581 -2.42 14.39 -16.06
CA THR A 581 -2.34 12.94 -16.30
C THR A 581 -2.40 12.62 -17.80
N GLU A 582 -3.34 13.21 -18.54
CA GLU A 582 -3.50 13.05 -19.99
C GLU A 582 -2.24 13.49 -20.77
N GLU A 583 -1.63 14.62 -20.40
CA GLU A 583 -0.38 15.11 -21.01
C GLU A 583 0.80 14.16 -20.74
N LEU A 584 0.88 13.57 -19.53
CA LEU A 584 1.90 12.56 -19.20
C LEU A 584 1.71 11.26 -19.99
N GLU A 585 0.47 10.79 -20.18
CA GLU A 585 0.17 9.59 -20.97
C GLU A 585 0.46 9.80 -22.46
N ILE A 586 0.07 10.96 -23.03
CA ILE A 586 0.40 11.33 -24.42
C ILE A 586 1.92 11.38 -24.62
N LYS A 587 2.66 11.98 -23.68
CA LYS A 587 4.13 12.04 -23.73
C LYS A 587 4.77 10.65 -23.65
N ALA A 588 4.29 9.79 -22.76
CA ALA A 588 4.77 8.41 -22.62
C ALA A 588 4.51 7.58 -23.89
N ALA A 589 3.37 7.78 -24.55
CA ALA A 589 3.06 7.15 -25.83
C ALA A 589 4.01 7.61 -26.96
N LEU A 590 4.25 8.92 -27.09
CA LEU A 590 5.19 9.50 -28.06
C LEU A 590 6.62 8.97 -27.87
N GLU A 591 7.12 8.94 -26.63
CA GLU A 591 8.44 8.40 -26.31
C GLU A 591 8.57 6.89 -26.56
N LYS A 592 7.45 6.15 -26.64
CA LYS A 592 7.41 4.73 -26.96
C LYS A 592 7.42 4.49 -28.47
N SER A 593 6.56 5.16 -29.23
CA SER A 593 6.56 5.06 -30.70
C SER A 593 7.88 5.51 -31.33
N ALA A 594 8.56 6.49 -30.72
CA ALA A 594 9.91 6.90 -31.14
C ALA A 594 10.97 5.79 -31.02
N LYS A 595 10.81 4.83 -30.09
CA LYS A 595 11.74 3.71 -29.87
C LYS A 595 11.45 2.49 -30.76
N GLU A 596 10.21 2.32 -31.20
CA GLU A 596 9.76 1.19 -32.04
C GLU A 596 10.05 1.40 -33.54
N SER A 597 10.53 2.58 -33.95
CA SER A 597 10.62 3.02 -35.35
C SER A 597 11.97 2.79 -36.07
N GLY A 598 12.94 2.06 -35.49
CA GLY A 598 14.31 2.00 -36.05
C GLY A 598 14.99 0.63 -36.05
N ALA A 599 15.06 -0.04 -37.21
CA ALA A 599 15.82 -1.29 -37.36
C ALA A 599 16.31 -1.59 -38.81
N THR A 600 17.63 -1.84 -38.94
CA THR A 600 18.31 -2.62 -40.02
C THR A 600 18.27 -2.09 -41.47
N PRO A 601 19.14 -2.56 -42.42
CA PRO A 601 20.17 -3.64 -42.41
C PRO A 601 21.64 -3.10 -42.32
N SER A 602 22.76 -3.82 -42.54
CA SER A 602 23.06 -5.18 -43.10
C SER A 602 24.40 -5.75 -42.56
N GLY A 603 24.71 -7.03 -42.87
CA GLY A 603 26.07 -7.61 -42.78
C GLY A 603 26.87 -7.52 -44.11
N PRO A 604 28.03 -8.22 -44.30
CA PRO A 604 28.54 -9.38 -43.56
C PRO A 604 30.03 -9.35 -43.09
N SER A 605 30.46 -10.42 -42.42
CA SER A 605 31.86 -10.78 -42.04
C SER A 605 32.58 -11.55 -43.19
N PRO A 606 33.84 -12.09 -43.07
CA PRO A 606 34.82 -12.11 -41.95
C PRO A 606 36.32 -11.86 -42.34
N SER A 607 37.26 -11.81 -41.37
CA SER A 607 38.50 -12.65 -41.29
C SER A 607 39.62 -12.19 -40.32
N THR A 608 40.04 -13.14 -39.47
CA THR A 608 41.43 -13.55 -39.08
C THR A 608 42.58 -12.58 -38.68
N SER A 609 43.31 -13.03 -37.63
CA SER A 609 44.76 -12.87 -37.31
C SER A 609 45.38 -11.62 -36.63
N THR A 610 45.50 -11.71 -35.29
CA THR A 610 46.73 -11.71 -34.44
C THR A 610 47.83 -10.61 -34.46
N ILE A 611 48.39 -10.39 -33.26
CA ILE A 611 49.77 -9.92 -32.88
C ILE A 611 49.99 -8.40 -32.61
N THR A 612 50.01 -8.09 -31.30
CA THR A 612 50.77 -7.08 -30.53
C THR A 612 51.12 -5.70 -31.10
N SER A 613 50.70 -4.65 -30.39
CA SER A 613 51.63 -3.70 -29.73
C SER A 613 50.92 -2.87 -28.65
N ASN A 614 51.63 -2.49 -27.58
CA ASN A 614 51.15 -1.58 -26.52
C ASN A 614 51.75 -0.18 -26.74
N PRO A 615 50.96 0.88 -26.97
CA PRO A 615 51.41 2.26 -26.90
C PRO A 615 51.03 2.91 -25.56
N THR A 616 52.08 3.22 -24.79
CA THR A 616 52.26 4.23 -23.73
C THR A 616 51.06 5.05 -23.19
N THR A 617 51.10 5.27 -21.87
CA THR A 617 50.08 5.92 -21.04
C THR A 617 49.74 7.37 -21.42
N ASP A 618 50.62 8.09 -22.13
CA ASP A 618 50.43 9.51 -22.47
C ASP A 618 49.24 9.79 -23.40
N ASN A 619 48.89 8.85 -24.29
CA ASN A 619 47.84 9.05 -25.29
C ASN A 619 46.42 9.19 -24.71
N LYS A 620 46.21 8.91 -23.41
CA LYS A 620 44.90 9.07 -22.75
C LYS A 620 44.56 10.51 -22.33
N ASN A 621 45.53 11.42 -22.23
CA ASN A 621 45.33 12.76 -21.65
C ASN A 621 45.25 13.92 -22.66
N ARG A 622 45.49 13.66 -23.95
CA ARG A 622 45.66 14.70 -24.98
C ARG A 622 44.82 14.39 -26.23
N VAL A 623 44.20 15.44 -26.78
CA VAL A 623 43.53 15.38 -28.09
C VAL A 623 44.59 15.29 -29.19
N LEU A 624 44.41 14.33 -30.11
CA LEU A 624 45.31 14.07 -31.24
C LEU A 624 44.81 14.78 -32.50
N PRO A 625 45.68 15.14 -33.47
CA PRO A 625 45.26 15.75 -34.74
C PRO A 625 44.33 14.89 -35.60
N SER A 626 44.13 13.61 -35.25
CA SER A 626 43.22 12.66 -35.87
C SER A 626 41.84 12.58 -35.19
N ASP A 627 41.66 13.19 -34.03
CA ASP A 627 40.40 13.17 -33.29
C ASP A 627 39.38 14.13 -33.92
N LYS A 628 38.11 13.72 -34.03
CA LYS A 628 37.02 14.53 -34.61
C LYS A 628 36.36 15.50 -33.61
N PHE A 629 37.06 15.85 -32.54
CA PHE A 629 36.56 16.71 -31.46
C PHE A 629 37.70 17.59 -30.94
N THR A 630 37.35 18.71 -30.32
CA THR A 630 38.28 19.74 -29.89
C THR A 630 38.54 19.71 -28.38
N GLU A 631 39.58 20.43 -27.94
CA GLU A 631 39.81 20.68 -26.50
C GLU A 631 38.65 21.44 -25.83
N SER A 632 37.85 22.20 -26.60
CA SER A 632 36.63 22.84 -26.09
C SER A 632 35.57 21.81 -25.73
N ASP A 633 35.41 20.76 -26.53
CA ASP A 633 34.43 19.69 -26.33
C ASP A 633 34.79 18.82 -25.13
N VAL A 634 36.08 18.52 -24.96
CA VAL A 634 36.61 17.85 -23.76
C VAL A 634 36.36 18.71 -22.51
N THR A 635 36.64 20.02 -22.58
CA THR A 635 36.45 20.95 -21.46
C THR A 635 34.97 21.13 -21.10
N GLU A 636 34.08 21.13 -22.10
CA GLU A 636 32.63 21.20 -21.90
C GLU A 636 32.10 19.95 -21.18
N LEU A 637 32.48 18.75 -21.61
CA LEU A 637 32.06 17.51 -20.94
C LEU A 637 32.65 17.38 -19.54
N MET A 638 33.89 17.81 -19.31
CA MET A 638 34.52 17.82 -17.98
C MET A 638 33.79 18.69 -16.93
N LYS A 639 33.03 19.72 -17.33
CA LYS A 639 32.21 20.52 -16.40
C LYS A 639 31.15 19.69 -15.66
N ASN A 640 30.77 18.54 -16.19
CA ASN A 640 29.81 17.61 -15.57
C ASN A 640 30.46 16.68 -14.52
N GLY A 641 31.72 16.93 -14.15
CA GLY A 641 32.44 16.18 -13.10
C GLY A 641 33.24 14.97 -13.59
N PHE A 642 33.22 14.66 -14.88
CA PHE A 642 33.97 13.54 -15.45
C PHE A 642 35.46 13.83 -15.59
N THR A 643 36.29 12.81 -15.35
CA THR A 643 37.74 12.93 -15.51
C THR A 643 38.14 13.02 -16.99
N ARG A 644 39.14 13.86 -17.29
CA ARG A 644 39.66 14.10 -18.65
C ARG A 644 39.98 12.83 -19.46
N PRO A 645 40.60 11.76 -18.91
CA PRO A 645 40.88 10.54 -19.68
C PRO A 645 39.60 9.86 -20.15
N ASN A 646 38.59 9.76 -19.28
CA ASN A 646 37.33 9.10 -19.57
C ASN A 646 36.55 9.87 -20.65
N VAL A 647 36.57 11.21 -20.58
CA VAL A 647 35.94 12.10 -21.58
C VAL A 647 36.58 11.89 -22.96
N ILE A 648 37.91 11.86 -23.05
CA ILE A 648 38.63 11.64 -24.31
C ILE A 648 38.40 10.20 -24.83
N GLU A 649 38.32 9.20 -23.95
CA GLU A 649 38.07 7.80 -24.32
C GLU A 649 36.67 7.60 -24.94
N GLU A 650 35.61 8.12 -24.31
CA GLU A 650 34.25 8.03 -24.87
C GLU A 650 34.06 8.94 -26.10
N LEU A 651 34.64 10.15 -26.16
CA LEU A 651 34.59 10.98 -27.37
C LEU A 651 35.25 10.30 -28.58
N ARG A 652 36.36 9.58 -28.40
CA ARG A 652 36.98 8.76 -29.46
C ARG A 652 36.06 7.62 -29.89
N LYS A 653 35.50 6.89 -28.92
CA LYS A 653 34.61 5.74 -29.15
C LYS A 653 33.32 6.13 -29.90
N PHE A 654 32.77 7.31 -29.65
CA PHE A 654 31.63 7.88 -30.37
C PHE A 654 32.01 8.86 -31.48
N ASN A 655 33.26 8.81 -31.98
CA ASN A 655 33.71 9.50 -33.20
C ASN A 655 33.49 11.03 -33.19
N GLY A 656 33.48 11.65 -31.99
CA GLY A 656 33.23 13.07 -31.76
C GLY A 656 31.80 13.45 -31.31
N ASP A 657 30.83 12.52 -31.26
CA ASP A 657 29.47 12.83 -30.80
C ASP A 657 29.43 13.08 -29.28
N LYS A 658 29.32 14.36 -28.90
CA LYS A 658 29.21 14.82 -27.50
C LYS A 658 28.00 14.23 -26.77
N THR A 659 26.89 13.99 -27.46
CA THR A 659 25.63 13.52 -26.85
C THR A 659 25.74 12.06 -26.45
N GLN A 660 26.25 11.22 -27.36
CA GLN A 660 26.48 9.80 -27.09
C GLN A 660 27.61 9.59 -26.08
N ALA A 661 28.70 10.37 -26.18
CA ALA A 661 29.77 10.34 -25.19
C ALA A 661 29.28 10.75 -23.79
N LEU A 662 28.46 11.80 -23.67
CA LEU A 662 27.88 12.22 -22.39
C LEU A 662 26.96 11.15 -21.78
N ALA A 663 26.08 10.55 -22.60
CA ALA A 663 25.21 9.47 -22.16
C ALA A 663 26.01 8.25 -21.66
N ALA A 664 27.08 7.86 -22.36
CA ALA A 664 27.96 6.76 -21.97
C ALA A 664 28.79 7.09 -20.71
N LEU A 665 29.23 8.33 -20.54
CA LEU A 665 29.90 8.80 -19.31
C LEU A 665 28.96 8.73 -18.11
N PHE A 666 27.71 9.19 -18.24
CA PHE A 666 26.70 9.04 -17.18
C PHE A 666 26.45 7.56 -16.87
N ALA A 667 26.23 6.72 -17.89
CA ALA A 667 26.02 5.27 -17.71
C ALA A 667 27.21 4.58 -17.02
N LYS A 668 28.46 4.99 -17.29
CA LYS A 668 29.66 4.51 -16.58
C LYS A 668 29.84 5.08 -15.17
N SER A 669 29.25 6.23 -14.86
CA SER A 669 29.32 6.86 -13.53
C SER A 669 28.25 6.35 -12.55
N ILE A 670 27.21 5.70 -13.05
CA ILE A 670 26.26 4.93 -12.26
C ILE A 670 26.94 3.61 -11.88
N VAL A 671 27.70 3.65 -10.79
CA VAL A 671 28.23 2.45 -10.13
C VAL A 671 27.07 1.73 -9.46
N PHE A 672 26.94 0.43 -9.74
CA PHE A 672 26.02 -0.49 -9.07
C PHE A 672 26.60 -0.94 -7.72
#